data_AF-A0A820S9Q8-F1
#
_entry.id   AF-A0A820S9Q8-F1
#
_cell.length_a   1.000
_cell.length_b   1.000
_cell.length_c   1.000
_cell.angle_alpha   90.00
_cell.angle_beta   90.00
_cell.angle_gamma   90.00
#
_symmetry.space_group_name_H-M   'P 1'
#
loop_
_entity.id
_entity.type
_entity.pdbx_description
1 polymer ?
#
loop_
_entity_poly.entity_id
_entity_poly.type
_entity_poly.pdbx_seq_one_letter_code
_entity_poly.pdbx_strand_id
1 'polypeptide(L)'
;MIDEEHLNSFTHPKLPDIRYLCKYAGSECYSRTNHDHLIRFRHAGNYNHIGVVRYFGLNKRVNFVRNQYTMINTVRAYAEAEKWKEPKMAIPQQLIEWILALQPIHRCNKVIFESILVHGHTMSRDYMNLLSEAQFVANAVEQHNEVRRILDHHNNQALQNHGRDFIRALVAIEFDKAAPKSLLLPRRFSGVPNPHFPGTVHHSPNHDQQTSVANTKELQLKLLLTADEITTIRTHATQIAQASLQLHSNPLGIGHAPDQALGTNKHVFSIMGPHLGHYYGDIFIIFKRELMYHPDSNFSIQAATTFGASTNAYKMRPWLKDPGSDMDRIQQFHWNKLHCSVPGYEEAAAIELMALTGQQKKTMNVDLKDIQHRWVTIDSHQVFEMHLPQLIPLDYIDRIYMPTTVFHSLTPSAQQLAKKTFHDRLTITSHIVDLNALNQLDSTRVPYQKYVTDEIMKMITGSSFHSPRGTLITLPASKFEHQVAIPMTILQSYRQYQEQQGESDITFIYWQAMGGDMMLTVSNAFIDPTTEQTGLQCLTCYIADIPLTHNDVTYHESYSYVTNFRPYYHDMIMQDHKLMKAMSNSFHRGCNTDDYITYCLIIKLKSKEVILTHAGSNSIYNHQTINYVFEQSELDLSKLDYIYISAGARIVPVRNLVIRHQPIPEYHPSFDKTFKSDNTAVPSTLENIPVVASHSNPPKEQSPPKSIWNQVKHIFSSETSIRKPCSDSVSCLLQYSVKEHNEKYSHPCRFSEICRNMPDHPHLEHIQHSVPKCKYNTTCNKRGDPIHRAQYRHSDLPDYLVPCRNQQSCVYKNETDHKIKYSHGERVPLP
;
A
#
# COMPACT_ATOMS: atom_id res chain seq x y z
N MET A 1 28.05 7.10 -6.79
CA MET A 1 27.38 5.78 -6.73
C MET A 1 26.10 5.92 -7.53
N ILE A 2 25.91 5.09 -8.55
CA ILE A 2 24.67 5.07 -9.33
C ILE A 2 23.91 3.83 -8.86
N ASP A 3 23.13 3.99 -7.81
CA ASP A 3 22.13 3.00 -7.41
C ASP A 3 20.78 3.33 -8.05
N GLU A 4 19.85 2.41 -7.92
CA GLU A 4 18.54 2.49 -8.55
C GLU A 4 17.69 3.66 -8.05
N GLU A 5 17.83 4.02 -6.77
CA GLU A 5 17.09 5.11 -6.12
C GLU A 5 17.58 6.47 -6.63
N HIS A 6 18.89 6.62 -6.76
CA HIS A 6 19.51 7.78 -7.39
C HIS A 6 19.01 7.97 -8.83
N LEU A 7 19.03 6.91 -9.64
CA LEU A 7 18.53 6.96 -11.02
C LEU A 7 17.03 7.21 -11.14
N ASN A 8 16.23 6.90 -10.10
CA ASN A 8 14.81 7.24 -10.06
C ASN A 8 14.55 8.71 -9.68
N SER A 9 15.53 9.37 -9.05
CA SER A 9 15.34 10.68 -8.44
C SER A 9 16.02 11.82 -9.20
N PHE A 10 17.05 11.51 -10.00
CA PHE A 10 17.88 12.51 -10.67
C PHE A 10 18.01 12.25 -12.17
N THR A 11 18.06 13.34 -12.94
CA THR A 11 18.35 13.31 -14.36
C THR A 11 19.84 13.17 -14.60
N HIS A 12 20.19 12.30 -15.56
CA HIS A 12 21.58 12.04 -15.93
C HIS A 12 21.81 12.26 -17.42
N PRO A 13 22.85 13.04 -17.81
CA PRO A 13 23.24 13.13 -19.21
C PRO A 13 23.50 11.74 -19.79
N LYS A 14 22.85 11.43 -20.92
CA LYS A 14 22.97 10.16 -21.68
C LYS A 14 22.23 8.95 -21.10
N LEU A 15 21.51 9.09 -19.99
CA LEU A 15 20.61 8.04 -19.50
C LEU A 15 19.15 8.47 -19.74
N PRO A 16 18.24 7.53 -20.05
CA PRO A 16 16.83 7.84 -20.06
C PRO A 16 16.36 8.10 -18.62
N ASP A 17 15.71 9.24 -18.41
CA ASP A 17 15.07 9.58 -17.14
C ASP A 17 13.94 8.59 -16.76
N ILE A 18 13.28 8.01 -17.78
CA ILE A 18 12.28 6.95 -17.63
C ILE A 18 12.88 5.63 -18.13
N ARG A 19 13.24 4.75 -17.20
CA ARG A 19 13.78 3.41 -17.48
C ARG A 19 12.65 2.39 -17.68
N TYR A 20 12.93 1.32 -18.41
CA TYR A 20 11.96 0.24 -18.65
C TYR A 20 11.64 -0.52 -17.36
N LEU A 21 10.40 -0.96 -17.15
CA LEU A 21 10.09 -1.85 -16.03
C LEU A 21 10.75 -3.22 -16.25
N CYS A 22 11.50 -3.69 -15.25
CA CYS A 22 12.11 -5.00 -15.26
C CYS A 22 11.02 -6.09 -15.25
N LYS A 23 11.23 -7.16 -16.01
CA LYS A 23 10.35 -8.33 -16.01
C LYS A 23 10.29 -9.03 -14.65
N TYR A 24 11.34 -8.92 -13.84
CA TYR A 24 11.44 -9.54 -12.53
C TYR A 24 11.26 -8.49 -11.44
N ALA A 25 10.54 -8.82 -10.36
CA ALA A 25 10.39 -7.93 -9.21
C ALA A 25 11.76 -7.64 -8.58
N GLY A 26 11.88 -6.52 -7.84
CA GLY A 26 13.17 -6.07 -7.30
C GLY A 26 13.91 -7.10 -6.45
N SER A 27 13.23 -7.97 -5.71
CA SER A 27 13.83 -9.06 -4.93
C SER A 27 14.18 -10.30 -5.76
N GLU A 28 13.60 -10.44 -6.95
CA GLU A 28 13.71 -11.62 -7.82
C GLU A 28 14.68 -11.41 -8.99
N CYS A 29 15.15 -10.16 -9.19
CA CYS A 29 16.06 -9.84 -10.27
C CYS A 29 17.53 -10.08 -9.87
N TYR A 30 18.09 -11.17 -10.40
CA TYR A 30 19.52 -11.50 -10.24
C TYR A 30 20.47 -10.45 -10.85
N SER A 31 20.00 -9.62 -11.78
CA SER A 31 20.79 -8.55 -12.41
C SER A 31 20.64 -7.19 -11.72
N ARG A 32 19.97 -7.10 -10.57
CA ARG A 32 19.74 -5.83 -9.88
C ARG A 32 21.03 -5.16 -9.39
N THR A 33 22.10 -5.91 -9.17
CA THR A 33 23.42 -5.37 -8.84
C THR A 33 24.25 -5.02 -10.08
N ASN A 34 23.77 -5.34 -11.29
CA ASN A 34 24.45 -5.04 -12.54
C ASN A 34 24.14 -3.60 -12.98
N HIS A 35 25.19 -2.81 -13.17
CA HIS A 35 25.09 -1.40 -13.55
C HIS A 35 24.39 -1.16 -14.90
N ASP A 36 24.72 -1.96 -15.93
CA ASP A 36 24.11 -1.83 -17.26
C ASP A 36 22.62 -2.17 -17.25
N HIS A 37 22.24 -3.09 -16.37
CA HIS A 37 20.84 -3.42 -16.13
C HIS A 37 20.12 -2.26 -15.46
N LEU A 38 20.67 -1.70 -14.38
CA LEU A 38 20.08 -0.55 -13.68
C LEU A 38 19.98 0.70 -14.55
N ILE A 39 20.88 0.90 -15.51
CA ILE A 39 20.77 2.01 -16.47
C ILE A 39 19.54 1.86 -17.37
N ARG A 40 19.16 0.64 -17.72
CA ARG A 40 18.10 0.36 -18.70
C ARG A 40 16.76 0.06 -18.06
N PHE A 41 16.79 -0.57 -16.89
CA PHE A 41 15.63 -1.09 -16.21
C PHE A 41 15.48 -0.49 -14.81
N ARG A 42 14.25 -0.16 -14.46
CA ARG A 42 13.81 0.05 -13.07
C ARG A 42 13.08 -1.22 -12.61
N HIS A 43 13.18 -1.55 -11.34
CA HIS A 43 12.40 -2.63 -10.74
C HIS A 43 11.15 -2.06 -10.09
N ALA A 44 10.05 -2.80 -10.16
CA ALA A 44 8.90 -2.51 -9.31
C ALA A 44 9.38 -2.48 -7.86
N GLY A 45 8.98 -1.46 -7.10
CA GLY A 45 9.32 -1.33 -5.70
C GLY A 45 9.05 -2.66 -4.98
N ASN A 46 9.96 -3.04 -4.07
CA ASN A 46 9.69 -4.17 -3.19
C ASN A 46 8.47 -3.76 -2.39
N TYR A 47 7.31 -4.32 -2.74
CA TYR A 47 6.09 -3.87 -2.15
C TYR A 47 6.20 -4.11 -0.65
N ASN A 48 6.29 -3.04 0.12
CA ASN A 48 5.78 -3.05 1.48
C ASN A 48 4.25 -3.16 1.38
N HIS A 49 3.75 -4.22 0.73
CA HIS A 49 2.39 -4.72 0.83
C HIS A 49 2.26 -5.23 2.26
N ILE A 50 2.23 -4.29 3.20
CA ILE A 50 1.64 -4.57 4.49
C ILE A 50 0.16 -4.76 4.21
N GLY A 51 -0.39 -5.85 4.72
CA GLY A 51 -1.71 -6.34 4.45
C GLY A 51 -2.78 -5.29 4.69
N VAL A 52 -3.97 -5.54 4.17
CA VAL A 52 -5.10 -4.63 4.41
C VAL A 52 -5.53 -4.79 5.86
N VAL A 53 -5.26 -3.77 6.68
CA VAL A 53 -5.91 -3.59 7.97
C VAL A 53 -7.23 -2.90 7.69
N ARG A 54 -8.33 -3.62 7.90
CA ARG A 54 -9.67 -3.11 7.59
C ARG A 54 -10.04 -1.97 8.55
N TYR A 55 -10.63 -0.93 7.99
CA TYR A 55 -11.19 0.18 8.75
C TYR A 55 -12.63 -0.10 9.18
N PHE A 56 -12.93 0.18 10.45
CA PHE A 56 -14.22 -0.01 11.10
C PHE A 56 -14.78 1.30 11.68
N GLY A 57 -14.03 2.40 11.64
CA GLY A 57 -14.50 3.70 12.11
C GLY A 57 -14.67 3.79 13.63
N LEU A 58 -13.80 3.10 14.37
CA LEU A 58 -13.85 3.00 15.83
C LEU A 58 -13.62 4.36 16.52
N ASN A 59 -12.94 5.28 15.83
CA ASN A 59 -12.60 6.61 16.33
C ASN A 59 -13.41 7.77 15.71
N LYS A 60 -14.41 7.50 14.86
CA LYS A 60 -15.11 8.55 14.06
C LYS A 60 -15.62 9.76 14.86
N ARG A 61 -15.89 9.60 16.16
CA ARG A 61 -16.45 10.66 17.03
C ARG A 61 -15.46 11.23 18.06
N VAL A 62 -14.19 10.84 18.00
CA VAL A 62 -13.18 11.29 18.96
C VAL A 62 -12.51 12.56 18.45
N ASN A 63 -12.48 13.61 19.26
CA ASN A 63 -11.78 14.85 18.95
C ASN A 63 -10.40 14.85 19.61
N PHE A 64 -9.42 14.23 18.95
CA PHE A 64 -8.07 14.07 19.49
C PHE A 64 -7.37 15.40 19.78
N VAL A 65 -7.58 16.43 18.95
CA VAL A 65 -7.01 17.76 19.16
C VAL A 65 -7.53 18.41 20.45
N ARG A 66 -8.85 18.37 20.66
CA ARG A 66 -9.45 18.86 21.91
C ARG A 66 -8.93 18.07 23.12
N ASN A 67 -8.79 16.76 22.99
CA ASN A 67 -8.28 15.90 24.05
C ASN A 67 -6.86 16.32 24.45
N GLN A 68 -5.95 16.45 23.47
CA GLN A 68 -4.57 16.92 23.68
C GLN A 68 -4.53 18.26 24.42
N TYR A 69 -5.25 19.27 23.91
CA TYR A 69 -5.33 20.60 24.52
C TYR A 69 -5.83 20.53 25.96
N THR A 70 -6.90 19.77 26.20
CA THR A 70 -7.52 19.64 27.53
C THR A 70 -6.55 18.97 28.51
N MET A 71 -5.88 17.89 28.09
CA MET A 71 -4.91 17.17 28.93
C MET A 71 -3.75 18.08 29.33
N ILE A 72 -3.14 18.75 28.35
CA ILE A 72 -2.01 19.68 28.58
C ILE A 72 -2.40 20.77 29.59
N ASN A 73 -3.53 21.44 29.37
CA ASN A 73 -3.94 22.55 30.23
C ASN A 73 -4.39 22.10 31.62
N THR A 74 -5.00 20.93 31.73
CA THR A 74 -5.46 20.40 33.02
C THR A 74 -4.26 20.03 33.90
N VAL A 75 -3.22 19.42 33.33
CA VAL A 75 -1.96 19.14 34.05
C VAL A 75 -1.27 20.44 34.47
N ARG A 76 -1.15 21.41 33.56
CA ARG A 76 -0.53 22.72 33.84
C ARG A 76 -1.22 23.45 34.99
N ALA A 77 -2.55 23.59 34.90
CA ALA A 77 -3.34 24.26 35.92
C ALA A 77 -3.22 23.57 37.29
N TYR A 78 -3.17 22.23 37.31
CA TYR A 78 -2.97 21.49 38.55
C TYR A 78 -1.57 21.71 39.15
N ALA A 79 -0.51 21.62 38.34
CA ALA A 79 0.86 21.83 38.80
C ALA A 79 1.08 23.27 39.34
N GLU A 80 0.47 24.27 38.69
CA GLU A 80 0.46 25.65 39.16
C GLU A 80 -0.29 25.81 40.49
N ALA A 81 -1.51 25.27 40.58
CA ALA A 81 -2.32 25.33 41.81
C ALA A 81 -1.63 24.65 43.01
N GLU A 82 -0.98 23.52 42.76
CA GLU A 82 -0.21 22.76 43.76
C GLU A 82 1.20 23.32 44.02
N LYS A 83 1.57 24.42 43.36
CA LYS A 83 2.87 25.11 43.51
C LYS A 83 4.07 24.19 43.27
N TRP A 84 4.01 23.37 42.22
CA TRP A 84 5.13 22.51 41.83
C TRP A 84 6.34 23.34 41.40
N LYS A 85 7.55 22.82 41.60
CA LYS A 85 8.79 23.50 41.20
C LYS A 85 8.88 23.61 39.67
N GLU A 86 9.18 24.81 39.17
CA GLU A 86 9.36 25.19 37.75
C GLU A 86 8.14 24.99 36.82
N PRO A 87 7.09 25.81 36.92
CA PRO A 87 5.92 25.74 36.03
C PRO A 87 6.21 26.18 34.58
N LYS A 88 7.39 26.76 34.27
CA LYS A 88 7.80 27.04 32.88
C LYS A 88 8.37 25.78 32.24
N MET A 89 7.47 24.88 31.84
CA MET A 89 7.75 23.53 31.35
C MET A 89 8.34 23.52 29.94
N ALA A 90 9.65 23.34 29.81
CA ALA A 90 10.24 22.87 28.55
C ALA A 90 10.21 21.33 28.55
N ILE A 91 9.59 20.72 27.55
CA ILE A 91 9.62 19.26 27.41
C ILE A 91 11.00 18.86 26.87
N PRO A 92 11.74 17.94 27.52
CA PRO A 92 13.03 17.49 27.01
C PRO A 92 12.88 16.83 25.63
N GLN A 93 13.69 17.26 24.65
CA GLN A 93 13.64 16.72 23.28
C GLN A 93 13.84 15.20 23.24
N GLN A 94 14.74 14.67 24.09
CA GLN A 94 14.98 13.22 24.21
C GLN A 94 13.73 12.44 24.67
N LEU A 95 12.83 13.07 25.43
CA LEU A 95 11.58 12.44 25.84
C LEU A 95 10.60 12.37 24.66
N ILE A 96 10.51 13.43 23.85
CA ILE A 96 9.72 13.42 22.62
C ILE A 96 10.22 12.32 21.68
N GLU A 97 11.53 12.27 21.42
CA GLU A 97 12.16 11.24 20.60
C GLU A 97 11.88 9.82 21.11
N TRP A 98 11.94 9.63 22.44
CA TRP A 98 11.63 8.36 23.07
C TRP A 98 10.16 7.96 22.87
N ILE A 99 9.21 8.88 23.04
CA ILE A 99 7.77 8.62 22.79
C ILE A 99 7.52 8.26 21.32
N LEU A 100 8.14 8.98 20.38
CA LEU A 100 8.05 8.70 18.94
C LEU A 100 8.65 7.33 18.57
N ALA A 101 9.57 6.80 19.39
CA ALA A 101 10.22 5.51 19.19
C ALA A 101 9.47 4.32 19.83
N LEU A 102 8.43 4.55 20.62
CA LEU A 102 7.64 3.46 21.22
C LEU A 102 6.88 2.64 20.16
N GLN A 103 6.68 1.35 20.45
CA GLN A 103 5.93 0.40 19.62
C GLN A 103 4.81 -0.28 20.43
N PRO A 104 3.73 -0.75 19.79
CA PRO A 104 2.70 -1.52 20.46
C PRO A 104 3.20 -2.95 20.76
N ILE A 105 3.02 -3.39 22.00
CA ILE A 105 3.43 -4.69 22.49
C ILE A 105 2.24 -5.41 23.09
N HIS A 106 1.88 -6.54 22.52
CA HIS A 106 0.85 -7.43 23.03
C HIS A 106 1.49 -8.65 23.71
N ARG A 107 0.87 -9.10 24.79
CA ARG A 107 1.25 -10.35 25.46
C ARG A 107 0.09 -11.33 25.38
N CYS A 108 0.42 -12.60 25.13
CA CYS A 108 -0.58 -13.65 25.06
C CYS A 108 -0.05 -14.99 25.58
N ASN A 109 -0.98 -15.89 25.87
CA ASN A 109 -0.68 -17.29 26.19
C ASN A 109 -0.66 -18.15 24.92
N LYS A 110 -0.25 -19.41 25.05
CA LYS A 110 -0.14 -20.33 23.92
C LYS A 110 -1.44 -20.53 23.14
N VAL A 111 -2.59 -20.61 23.81
CA VAL A 111 -3.89 -20.88 23.15
C VAL A 111 -4.25 -19.72 22.22
N ILE A 112 -4.06 -18.49 22.69
CA ILE A 112 -4.28 -17.29 21.87
C ILE A 112 -3.28 -17.22 20.72
N PHE A 113 -1.99 -17.47 20.98
CA PHE A 113 -0.96 -17.44 19.94
C PHE A 113 -1.19 -18.47 18.82
N GLU A 114 -1.53 -19.71 19.17
CA GLU A 114 -1.87 -20.74 18.17
C GLU A 114 -3.07 -20.32 17.33
N SER A 115 -4.08 -19.72 17.96
CA SER A 115 -5.22 -19.21 17.23
C SER A 115 -4.86 -18.04 16.29
N ILE A 116 -3.97 -17.14 16.71
CA ILE A 116 -3.46 -16.04 15.85
C ILE A 116 -2.80 -16.63 14.59
N LEU A 117 -1.99 -17.68 14.75
CA LEU A 117 -1.33 -18.37 13.64
C LEU A 117 -2.34 -19.00 12.67
N VAL A 118 -3.33 -19.74 13.19
CA VAL A 118 -4.32 -20.45 12.37
C VAL A 118 -5.25 -19.49 11.63
N HIS A 119 -5.69 -18.41 12.28
CA HIS A 119 -6.56 -17.42 11.64
C HIS A 119 -5.81 -16.46 10.70
N GLY A 120 -4.49 -16.35 10.81
CA GLY A 120 -3.69 -15.43 10.01
C GLY A 120 -3.81 -13.96 10.44
N HIS A 121 -4.33 -13.69 11.64
CA HIS A 121 -4.44 -12.33 12.18
C HIS A 121 -4.58 -12.30 13.71
N THR A 122 -4.11 -11.22 14.33
CA THR A 122 -4.52 -10.84 15.68
C THR A 122 -5.90 -10.18 15.61
N MET A 123 -6.75 -10.40 16.62
CA MET A 123 -8.15 -10.00 16.59
C MET A 123 -8.62 -9.45 17.94
N SER A 124 -9.55 -8.50 17.90
CA SER A 124 -10.21 -7.96 19.09
C SER A 124 -11.12 -9.00 19.76
N ARG A 125 -11.54 -8.74 21.01
CA ARG A 125 -12.53 -9.59 21.69
C ARG A 125 -13.86 -9.60 20.96
N ASP A 126 -14.31 -8.46 20.45
CA ASP A 126 -15.56 -8.33 19.70
C ASP A 126 -15.57 -9.27 18.48
N TYR A 127 -14.46 -9.31 17.74
CA TYR A 127 -14.29 -10.25 16.63
C TYR A 127 -14.27 -11.71 17.10
N MET A 128 -13.58 -12.03 18.19
CA MET A 128 -13.58 -13.39 18.77
C MET A 128 -14.98 -13.86 19.14
N ASN A 129 -15.86 -12.97 19.62
CA ASN A 129 -17.25 -13.34 19.95
C ASN A 129 -18.04 -13.75 18.70
N LEU A 130 -17.78 -13.13 17.55
CA LEU A 130 -18.41 -13.46 16.27
C LEU A 130 -17.97 -14.84 15.73
N LEU A 131 -16.81 -15.35 16.16
CA LEU A 131 -16.36 -16.71 15.83
C LEU A 131 -17.23 -17.82 16.43
N SER A 132 -18.21 -17.48 17.26
CA SER A 132 -19.25 -18.42 17.71
C SER A 132 -20.30 -18.73 16.64
N GLU A 133 -20.32 -17.98 15.54
CA GLU A 133 -21.27 -18.18 14.44
C GLU A 133 -20.61 -18.89 13.25
N ALA A 134 -21.07 -20.09 12.91
CA ALA A 134 -20.52 -20.90 11.82
C ALA A 134 -20.47 -20.14 10.48
N GLN A 135 -21.50 -19.34 10.18
CA GLN A 135 -21.54 -18.54 8.95
C GLN A 135 -20.46 -17.45 8.93
N PHE A 136 -20.19 -16.83 10.08
CA PHE A 136 -19.11 -15.84 10.20
C PHE A 136 -17.74 -16.50 10.02
N VAL A 137 -17.53 -17.67 10.64
CA VAL A 137 -16.29 -18.45 10.48
C VAL A 137 -16.08 -18.87 9.03
N ALA A 138 -17.11 -19.31 8.32
CA ALA A 138 -17.01 -19.62 6.89
C ALA A 138 -16.55 -18.40 6.07
N ASN A 139 -17.09 -17.22 6.35
CA ASN A 139 -16.67 -15.98 5.72
C ASN A 139 -15.20 -15.64 6.06
N ALA A 140 -14.76 -15.89 7.31
CA ALA A 140 -13.37 -15.69 7.70
C ALA A 140 -12.41 -16.63 6.95
N VAL A 141 -12.80 -17.89 6.72
CA VAL A 141 -12.04 -18.86 5.91
C VAL A 141 -11.92 -18.38 4.46
N GLU A 142 -13.00 -17.87 3.87
CA GLU A 142 -12.98 -17.29 2.51
C GLU A 142 -11.98 -16.14 2.38
N GLN A 143 -11.74 -15.38 3.46
CA GLN A 143 -10.80 -14.26 3.49
C GLN A 143 -9.36 -14.66 3.87
N HIS A 144 -9.12 -15.91 4.25
CA HIS A 144 -7.78 -16.40 4.58
C HIS A 144 -6.87 -16.33 3.33
N ASN A 145 -5.65 -15.81 3.48
CA ASN A 145 -4.78 -15.47 2.35
C ASN A 145 -4.52 -16.63 1.38
N GLU A 146 -4.25 -17.83 1.88
CA GLU A 146 -3.99 -19.02 1.06
C GLU A 146 -5.26 -19.52 0.35
N VAL A 147 -6.44 -19.42 1.00
CA VAL A 147 -7.73 -19.80 0.41
C VAL A 147 -8.14 -18.79 -0.65
N ARG A 148 -8.12 -17.51 -0.31
CA ARG A 148 -8.45 -16.41 -1.23
C ARG A 148 -7.56 -16.44 -2.47
N ARG A 149 -6.25 -16.66 -2.32
CA ARG A 149 -5.33 -16.77 -3.46
C ARG A 149 -5.76 -17.87 -4.44
N ILE A 150 -6.22 -19.02 -3.93
CA ILE A 150 -6.73 -20.10 -4.78
C ILE A 150 -8.02 -19.66 -5.47
N LEU A 151 -9.00 -19.12 -4.74
CA LEU A 151 -10.29 -18.73 -5.29
C LEU A 151 -10.20 -17.57 -6.30
N ASP A 152 -9.27 -16.63 -6.10
CA ASP A 152 -9.06 -15.48 -6.96
C ASP A 152 -8.22 -15.81 -8.21
N HIS A 153 -7.25 -16.72 -8.11
CA HIS A 153 -6.32 -17.05 -9.20
C HIS A 153 -7.03 -17.52 -10.48
N HIS A 154 -8.14 -18.23 -10.33
CA HIS A 154 -8.86 -18.85 -11.44
C HIS A 154 -9.95 -17.94 -12.05
N ASN A 155 -10.18 -16.74 -11.50
CA ASN A 155 -11.13 -15.72 -11.96
C ASN A 155 -12.45 -16.28 -12.54
N ASN A 156 -13.11 -17.19 -11.80
CA ASN A 156 -14.29 -17.91 -12.25
C ASN A 156 -15.41 -17.83 -11.18
N GLN A 157 -16.55 -17.24 -11.55
CA GLN A 157 -17.66 -17.02 -10.63
C GLN A 157 -18.30 -18.32 -10.10
N ALA A 158 -18.39 -19.36 -10.94
CA ALA A 158 -18.94 -20.65 -10.55
C ALA A 158 -18.01 -21.35 -9.56
N LEU A 159 -16.69 -21.29 -9.80
CA LEU A 159 -15.68 -21.77 -8.86
C LEU A 159 -15.80 -21.08 -7.50
N GLN A 160 -15.89 -19.74 -7.48
CA GLN A 160 -16.02 -18.99 -6.23
C GLN A 160 -17.29 -19.39 -5.45
N ASN A 161 -18.41 -19.58 -6.14
CA ASN A 161 -19.65 -20.04 -5.53
C ASN A 161 -19.53 -21.48 -4.98
N HIS A 162 -18.93 -22.40 -5.75
CA HIS A 162 -18.69 -23.77 -5.29
C HIS A 162 -17.72 -23.83 -4.09
N GLY A 163 -16.66 -23.03 -4.12
CA GLY A 163 -15.69 -22.89 -3.03
C GLY A 163 -16.34 -22.40 -1.75
N ARG A 164 -17.17 -21.35 -1.86
CA ARG A 164 -17.97 -20.82 -0.75
C ARG A 164 -18.90 -21.88 -0.15
N ASP A 165 -19.68 -22.58 -0.97
CA ASP A 165 -20.59 -23.62 -0.50
C ASP A 165 -19.84 -24.78 0.18
N PHE A 166 -18.69 -25.17 -0.38
CA PHE A 166 -17.82 -26.20 0.18
C PHE A 166 -17.29 -25.78 1.56
N ILE A 167 -16.75 -24.56 1.68
CA ILE A 167 -16.25 -24.01 2.94
C ILE A 167 -17.36 -23.96 3.99
N ARG A 168 -18.54 -23.43 3.64
CA ARG A 168 -19.69 -23.34 4.55
C ARG A 168 -20.12 -24.70 5.07
N ALA A 169 -20.18 -25.71 4.18
CA ALA A 169 -20.52 -27.07 4.58
C ALA A 169 -19.47 -27.69 5.53
N LEU A 170 -18.18 -27.51 5.26
CA LEU A 170 -17.11 -27.99 6.14
C LEU A 170 -17.15 -27.35 7.53
N VAL A 171 -17.35 -26.03 7.58
CA VAL A 171 -17.45 -25.30 8.86
C VAL A 171 -18.69 -25.76 9.64
N ALA A 172 -19.84 -25.91 8.97
CA ALA A 172 -21.05 -26.42 9.61
C ALA A 172 -20.84 -27.81 10.23
N ILE A 173 -20.18 -28.74 9.52
CA ILE A 173 -19.84 -30.07 10.02
C ILE A 173 -19.02 -30.00 11.32
N GLU A 174 -18.01 -29.14 11.40
CA GLU A 174 -17.18 -29.00 12.61
C GLU A 174 -17.98 -28.40 13.78
N PHE A 175 -18.87 -27.44 13.52
CA PHE A 175 -19.74 -26.86 14.53
C PHE A 175 -20.78 -27.87 15.05
N ASP A 176 -21.36 -28.68 14.17
CA ASP A 176 -22.30 -29.74 14.55
C ASP A 176 -21.60 -30.83 15.40
N LYS A 177 -20.35 -31.18 15.11
CA LYS A 177 -19.55 -32.10 15.94
C LYS A 177 -19.31 -31.56 17.36
N ALA A 178 -19.26 -30.24 17.52
CA ALA A 178 -19.04 -29.59 18.82
C ALA A 178 -20.35 -29.33 19.60
N ALA A 179 -21.50 -29.27 18.91
CA ALA A 179 -22.82 -29.04 19.51
C ALA A 179 -23.22 -29.99 20.65
N PRO A 180 -22.85 -31.29 20.67
CA PRO A 180 -23.11 -32.18 21.81
C PRO A 180 -22.40 -31.77 23.10
N LYS A 181 -21.37 -30.90 23.03
CA LYS A 181 -20.57 -30.44 24.19
C LYS A 181 -20.91 -29.01 24.66
N SER A 182 -21.63 -28.22 23.86
CA SER A 182 -21.90 -26.78 24.13
C SER A 182 -23.24 -26.47 24.79
N LEU A 183 -24.09 -27.47 25.04
CA LEU A 183 -25.40 -27.32 25.73
C LEU A 183 -25.30 -27.04 27.25
N LEU A 184 -24.11 -26.73 27.79
CA LEU A 184 -23.89 -26.57 29.24
C LEU A 184 -23.35 -25.20 29.69
N LEU A 185 -23.51 -24.13 28.91
CA LEU A 185 -23.22 -22.78 29.40
C LEU A 185 -24.45 -21.86 29.27
N PRO A 186 -25.00 -21.33 30.39
CA PRO A 186 -26.15 -20.46 30.31
C PRO A 186 -25.75 -19.12 29.69
N ARG A 187 -26.44 -18.75 28.59
CA ARG A 187 -26.50 -17.37 28.10
C ARG A 187 -26.98 -16.47 29.25
N ARG A 188 -26.08 -15.67 29.82
CA ARG A 188 -26.42 -14.51 30.65
C ARG A 188 -26.18 -13.22 29.85
N PHE A 189 -27.29 -12.57 29.48
CA PHE A 189 -27.60 -11.13 29.21
C PHE A 189 -26.47 -10.16 28.79
N SER A 190 -26.66 -9.16 27.91
CA SER A 190 -27.78 -8.21 27.68
C SER A 190 -27.67 -7.62 26.24
N GLY A 191 -28.72 -7.33 25.47
CA GLY A 191 -29.83 -6.42 25.77
C GLY A 191 -29.88 -5.15 24.90
N VAL A 192 -29.11 -5.04 23.80
CA VAL A 192 -29.22 -3.93 22.83
C VAL A 192 -29.37 -4.48 21.40
N PRO A 193 -30.42 -4.12 20.64
CA PRO A 193 -30.52 -4.51 19.23
C PRO A 193 -29.51 -3.71 18.41
N ASN A 194 -28.59 -4.40 17.74
CA ASN A 194 -27.72 -3.79 16.73
C ASN A 194 -28.53 -3.70 15.41
N PRO A 195 -28.74 -2.51 14.81
CA PRO A 195 -29.74 -2.33 13.74
C PRO A 195 -29.33 -2.81 12.34
N HIS A 196 -28.32 -3.67 12.19
CA HIS A 196 -27.80 -4.07 10.86
C HIS A 196 -27.63 -5.57 10.58
N PHE A 197 -28.29 -6.45 11.34
CA PHE A 197 -28.32 -7.87 10.97
C PHE A 197 -29.72 -8.48 11.20
N PRO A 198 -30.37 -9.07 10.18
CA PRO A 198 -31.60 -9.80 10.39
C PRO A 198 -31.29 -11.02 11.25
N GLY A 199 -31.83 -11.03 12.48
CA GLY A 199 -31.77 -12.18 13.36
C GLY A 199 -32.66 -13.30 12.85
N THR A 200 -32.06 -14.33 12.28
CA THR A 200 -32.66 -15.67 12.20
C THR A 200 -31.71 -16.67 12.84
N VAL A 201 -32.12 -17.21 13.98
CA VAL A 201 -31.55 -18.46 14.52
C VAL A 201 -31.96 -19.56 13.54
N HIS A 202 -31.12 -19.83 12.54
CA HIS A 202 -31.33 -20.97 11.66
C HIS A 202 -31.00 -22.25 12.45
N HIS A 203 -32.00 -23.11 12.63
CA HIS A 203 -31.78 -24.50 12.99
C HIS A 203 -30.78 -25.12 12.00
N SER A 204 -29.72 -25.75 12.52
CA SER A 204 -28.65 -26.35 11.71
C SER A 204 -29.24 -27.42 10.77
N PRO A 205 -28.92 -27.41 9.46
CA PRO A 205 -29.26 -28.50 8.56
C PRO A 205 -28.57 -29.79 9.03
N ASN A 206 -29.22 -30.94 8.88
CA ASN A 206 -28.75 -32.25 9.34
C ASN A 206 -27.27 -32.52 8.93
N HIS A 207 -26.43 -33.03 9.83
CA HIS A 207 -25.00 -33.32 9.59
C HIS A 207 -24.76 -34.13 8.30
N ASP A 208 -25.66 -35.08 8.01
CA ASP A 208 -25.62 -35.89 6.79
C ASP A 208 -25.87 -35.06 5.52
N GLN A 209 -26.75 -34.06 5.60
CA GLN A 209 -27.03 -33.13 4.51
C GLN A 209 -25.80 -32.25 4.23
N GLN A 210 -25.14 -31.71 5.26
CA GLN A 210 -23.93 -30.92 5.08
C GLN A 210 -22.76 -31.75 4.53
N THR A 211 -22.64 -32.99 4.97
CA THR A 211 -21.66 -33.94 4.43
C THR A 211 -21.90 -34.22 2.94
N SER A 212 -23.17 -34.39 2.54
CA SER A 212 -23.55 -34.55 1.13
C SER A 212 -23.22 -33.31 0.29
N VAL A 213 -23.51 -32.11 0.80
CA VAL A 213 -23.15 -30.84 0.15
C VAL A 213 -21.64 -30.73 0.00
N ALA A 214 -20.87 -30.96 1.07
CA ALA A 214 -19.41 -30.90 1.02
C ALA A 214 -18.83 -31.85 -0.05
N ASN A 215 -19.31 -33.10 -0.09
CA ASN A 215 -18.83 -34.09 -1.07
C ASN A 215 -19.19 -33.70 -2.52
N THR A 216 -20.39 -33.17 -2.74
CA THR A 216 -20.83 -32.74 -4.06
C THR A 216 -20.05 -31.52 -4.54
N LYS A 217 -19.85 -30.53 -3.68
CA LYS A 217 -19.07 -29.32 -4.01
C LYS A 217 -17.59 -29.63 -4.20
N GLU A 218 -17.02 -30.54 -3.43
CA GLU A 218 -15.66 -31.02 -3.65
C GLU A 218 -15.50 -31.66 -5.02
N LEU A 219 -16.45 -32.51 -5.46
CA LEU A 219 -16.40 -33.13 -6.78
C LEU A 219 -16.45 -32.08 -7.89
N GLN A 220 -17.26 -31.02 -7.72
CA GLN A 220 -17.31 -29.89 -8.66
C GLN A 220 -16.01 -29.09 -8.67
N LEU A 221 -15.40 -28.85 -7.50
CA LEU A 221 -14.10 -28.18 -7.39
C LEU A 221 -12.97 -29.00 -8.00
N LYS A 222 -12.98 -30.33 -7.90
CA LYS A 222 -11.99 -31.24 -8.53
C LYS A 222 -11.93 -31.14 -10.05
N LEU A 223 -12.97 -30.58 -10.69
CA LEU A 223 -12.97 -30.32 -12.13
C LEU A 223 -12.16 -29.07 -12.50
N LEU A 224 -11.88 -28.20 -11.54
CA LEU A 224 -11.30 -26.86 -11.77
C LEU A 224 -10.02 -26.60 -10.96
N LEU A 225 -9.80 -27.31 -9.86
CA LEU A 225 -8.68 -27.14 -8.94
C LEU A 225 -7.84 -28.42 -8.85
N THR A 226 -6.57 -28.26 -8.51
CA THR A 226 -5.66 -29.35 -8.17
C THR A 226 -6.03 -30.00 -6.82
N ALA A 227 -5.57 -31.24 -6.60
CA ALA A 227 -5.79 -31.94 -5.33
C ALA A 227 -5.17 -31.19 -4.14
N ASP A 228 -4.01 -30.55 -4.33
CA ASP A 228 -3.32 -29.78 -3.29
C ASP A 228 -4.10 -28.50 -2.91
N GLU A 229 -4.68 -27.80 -3.89
CA GLU A 229 -5.52 -26.63 -3.66
C GLU A 229 -6.78 -27.00 -2.86
N ILE A 230 -7.46 -28.09 -3.21
CA ILE A 230 -8.65 -28.56 -2.49
C ILE A 230 -8.30 -28.99 -1.07
N THR A 231 -7.17 -29.69 -0.91
CA THR A 231 -6.65 -30.09 0.40
C THR A 231 -6.34 -28.86 1.25
N THR A 232 -5.80 -27.81 0.65
CA THR A 232 -5.51 -26.53 1.32
C THR A 232 -6.80 -25.87 1.80
N ILE A 233 -7.82 -25.74 0.95
CA ILE A 233 -9.13 -25.17 1.34
C ILE A 233 -9.75 -25.97 2.48
N ARG A 234 -9.78 -27.30 2.37
CA ARG A 234 -10.34 -28.20 3.39
C ARG A 234 -9.60 -28.09 4.72
N THR A 235 -8.27 -28.09 4.68
CA THR A 235 -7.42 -28.00 5.87
C THR A 235 -7.66 -26.70 6.61
N HIS A 236 -7.63 -25.56 5.90
CA HIS A 236 -7.90 -24.26 6.51
C HIS A 236 -9.32 -24.13 7.04
N ALA A 237 -10.33 -24.57 6.29
CA ALA A 237 -11.71 -24.54 6.74
C ALA A 237 -11.90 -25.32 8.06
N THR A 238 -11.31 -26.51 8.14
CA THR A 238 -11.39 -27.37 9.32
C THR A 238 -10.62 -26.78 10.51
N GLN A 239 -9.37 -26.37 10.29
CA GLN A 239 -8.49 -25.83 11.34
C GLN A 239 -9.02 -24.52 11.90
N ILE A 240 -9.48 -23.60 11.05
CA ILE A 240 -10.05 -22.32 11.46
C ILE A 240 -11.36 -22.55 12.24
N ALA A 241 -12.21 -23.48 11.82
CA ALA A 241 -13.43 -23.82 12.56
C ALA A 241 -13.12 -24.39 13.96
N GLN A 242 -12.17 -25.32 14.05
CA GLN A 242 -11.74 -25.90 15.33
C GLN A 242 -11.10 -24.85 16.25
N ALA A 243 -10.22 -24.00 15.71
CA ALA A 243 -9.62 -22.89 16.46
C ALA A 243 -10.68 -21.89 16.95
N SER A 244 -11.67 -21.58 16.12
CA SER A 244 -12.81 -20.70 16.46
C SER A 244 -13.61 -21.25 17.64
N LEU A 245 -13.95 -22.54 17.60
CA LEU A 245 -14.66 -23.24 18.68
C LEU A 245 -13.83 -23.25 19.97
N GLN A 246 -12.53 -23.52 19.87
CA GLN A 246 -11.61 -23.52 21.00
C GLN A 246 -11.49 -22.13 21.64
N LEU A 247 -11.32 -21.08 20.84
CA LEU A 247 -11.29 -19.70 21.33
C LEU A 247 -12.58 -19.31 22.04
N HIS A 248 -13.73 -19.64 21.47
CA HIS A 248 -15.02 -19.32 22.07
C HIS A 248 -15.20 -20.02 23.42
N SER A 249 -14.76 -21.27 23.53
CA SER A 249 -14.79 -22.04 24.78
C SER A 249 -13.76 -21.58 25.83
N ASN A 250 -12.83 -20.69 25.47
CA ASN A 250 -11.79 -20.21 26.38
C ASN A 250 -12.34 -19.11 27.31
N PRO A 251 -12.38 -19.35 28.64
CA PRO A 251 -12.81 -18.34 29.61
C PRO A 251 -11.78 -17.21 29.78
N LEU A 252 -10.55 -17.39 29.29
CA LEU A 252 -9.46 -16.43 29.40
C LEU A 252 -9.50 -15.43 28.24
N GLY A 253 -9.37 -14.15 28.57
CA GLY A 253 -9.44 -13.04 27.63
C GLY A 253 -10.34 -11.95 28.17
N ILE A 254 -10.01 -10.70 27.89
CA ILE A 254 -10.74 -9.52 28.36
C ILE A 254 -12.15 -9.52 27.74
N GLY A 255 -13.10 -10.15 28.43
CA GLY A 255 -14.55 -10.09 28.22
C GLY A 255 -15.24 -9.43 29.41
N HIS A 256 -14.48 -8.60 30.14
CA HIS A 256 -14.95 -7.87 31.30
C HIS A 256 -16.01 -6.87 30.83
N ALA A 257 -17.20 -6.87 31.44
CA ALA A 257 -18.32 -5.99 31.05
C ALA A 257 -17.92 -4.50 30.87
N PRO A 258 -17.02 -3.93 31.70
CA PRO A 258 -16.47 -2.59 31.49
C PRO A 258 -15.86 -2.32 30.12
N ASP A 259 -15.17 -3.29 29.49
CA ASP A 259 -14.54 -3.08 28.18
C ASP A 259 -15.55 -2.92 27.05
N GLN A 260 -16.72 -3.55 27.18
CA GLN A 260 -17.82 -3.34 26.25
C GLN A 260 -18.41 -1.93 26.37
N ALA A 261 -18.57 -1.45 27.60
CA ALA A 261 -19.07 -0.10 27.85
C ALA A 261 -18.10 0.99 27.39
N LEU A 262 -16.79 0.76 27.56
CA LEU A 262 -15.71 1.64 27.11
C LEU A 262 -15.39 1.50 25.60
N GLY A 263 -15.91 0.44 24.96
CA GLY A 263 -15.65 0.09 23.57
C GLY A 263 -14.25 -0.44 23.28
N THR A 264 -13.43 -0.70 24.31
CA THR A 264 -12.07 -1.25 24.18
C THR A 264 -12.08 -2.69 23.69
N ASN A 265 -13.17 -3.42 23.91
CA ASN A 265 -13.36 -4.78 23.39
C ASN A 265 -13.33 -4.87 21.84
N LYS A 266 -13.54 -3.75 21.13
CA LYS A 266 -13.49 -3.64 19.67
C LYS A 266 -12.07 -3.46 19.11
N HIS A 267 -11.09 -3.31 19.99
CA HIS A 267 -9.69 -3.09 19.63
C HIS A 267 -8.85 -4.32 20.01
N VAL A 268 -7.73 -4.51 19.30
CA VAL A 268 -6.66 -5.36 19.83
C VAL A 268 -5.93 -4.58 20.91
N PHE A 269 -5.90 -5.13 22.12
CA PHE A 269 -5.23 -4.53 23.28
C PHE A 269 -3.72 -4.69 23.19
N SER A 270 -2.98 -3.65 23.56
CA SER A 270 -1.53 -3.67 23.69
C SER A 270 -1.04 -2.58 24.65
N ILE A 271 0.23 -2.63 25.02
CA ILE A 271 0.93 -1.53 25.71
C ILE A 271 1.85 -0.84 24.73
N MET A 272 1.89 0.50 24.73
CA MET A 272 2.82 1.26 23.90
C MET A 272 4.17 1.38 24.61
N GLY A 273 5.07 0.42 24.38
CA GLY A 273 6.38 0.30 25.05
C GLY A 273 6.49 -0.96 25.91
N PRO A 274 7.52 -1.05 26.79
CA PRO A 274 7.75 -2.22 27.62
C PRO A 274 6.51 -2.69 28.39
N HIS A 275 6.21 -3.99 28.28
CA HIS A 275 5.00 -4.60 28.85
C HIS A 275 5.30 -5.63 29.95
N LEU A 276 5.03 -5.27 31.20
CA LEU A 276 5.31 -6.08 32.39
C LEU A 276 4.15 -7.00 32.85
N GLY A 277 3.01 -6.96 32.17
CA GLY A 277 1.78 -7.69 32.53
C GLY A 277 1.87 -9.19 32.25
N HIS A 278 2.60 -9.93 33.10
CA HIS A 278 2.83 -11.37 32.97
C HIS A 278 1.56 -12.22 32.98
N TYR A 279 0.50 -11.74 33.63
CA TYR A 279 -0.81 -12.38 33.68
C TYR A 279 -1.52 -12.47 32.30
N TYR A 280 -1.01 -11.79 31.27
CA TYR A 280 -1.46 -11.99 29.88
C TYR A 280 -0.76 -13.15 29.16
N GLY A 281 0.36 -13.63 29.69
CA GLY A 281 1.16 -14.74 29.16
C GLY A 281 2.60 -14.37 28.82
N ASP A 282 3.35 -15.40 28.44
CA ASP A 282 4.81 -15.34 28.27
C ASP A 282 5.24 -15.23 26.79
N ILE A 283 4.31 -14.93 25.88
CA ILE A 283 4.61 -14.66 24.46
C ILE A 283 4.46 -13.16 24.22
N PHE A 284 5.54 -12.50 23.83
CA PHE A 284 5.53 -11.08 23.46
C PHE A 284 5.42 -10.94 21.95
N ILE A 285 4.42 -10.20 21.49
CA ILE A 285 4.22 -9.82 20.09
C ILE A 285 4.44 -8.31 19.99
N ILE A 286 5.49 -7.91 19.29
CA ILE A 286 5.77 -6.50 18.99
C ILE A 286 5.21 -6.19 17.62
N PHE A 287 4.35 -5.18 17.53
CA PHE A 287 3.79 -4.73 16.26
C PHE A 287 4.65 -3.64 15.61
N LYS A 288 4.54 -3.58 14.28
CA LYS A 288 5.06 -2.49 13.46
C LYS A 288 4.46 -1.15 13.90
N ARG A 289 5.30 -0.13 14.03
CA ARG A 289 4.91 1.20 14.55
C ARG A 289 3.87 1.90 13.66
N GLU A 290 3.89 1.61 12.36
CA GLU A 290 2.95 2.11 11.35
C GLU A 290 1.49 1.88 11.76
N LEU A 291 1.22 0.81 12.52
CA LEU A 291 -0.12 0.50 12.99
C LEU A 291 -0.67 1.58 13.94
N MET A 292 0.19 2.29 14.68
CA MET A 292 -0.22 3.38 15.57
C MET A 292 -0.81 4.58 14.82
N TYR A 293 -0.53 4.69 13.52
CA TYR A 293 -0.99 5.77 12.64
C TYR A 293 -2.24 5.37 11.83
N HIS A 294 -2.75 4.15 12.02
CA HIS A 294 -4.01 3.70 11.42
C HIS A 294 -5.21 4.45 12.02
N PRO A 295 -6.24 4.86 11.24
CA PRO A 295 -7.38 5.66 11.74
C PRO A 295 -8.17 5.06 12.92
N ASP A 296 -8.17 3.74 13.06
CA ASP A 296 -8.81 3.02 14.17
C ASP A 296 -7.89 2.77 15.37
N SER A 297 -6.63 3.18 15.30
CA SER A 297 -5.72 3.10 16.43
C SER A 297 -5.96 4.27 17.37
N ASN A 298 -5.72 4.11 18.67
CA ASN A 298 -5.63 5.21 19.62
C ASN A 298 -4.90 4.71 20.87
N PHE A 299 -4.57 5.61 21.79
CA PHE A 299 -4.05 5.21 23.10
C PHE A 299 -4.55 6.12 24.20
N SER A 300 -4.49 5.64 25.43
CA SER A 300 -4.75 6.39 26.65
C SER A 300 -3.54 6.32 27.59
N ILE A 301 -3.42 7.31 28.46
CA ILE A 301 -2.28 7.45 29.40
C ILE A 301 -2.15 6.25 30.36
N GLN A 302 -3.26 5.55 30.60
CA GLN A 302 -3.40 4.38 31.46
C GLN A 302 -4.58 3.53 30.94
N ALA A 303 -4.80 2.38 31.56
CA ALA A 303 -5.86 1.48 31.14
C ALA A 303 -7.27 2.09 31.27
N ALA A 304 -8.13 1.85 30.28
CA ALA A 304 -9.49 2.35 30.19
C ALA A 304 -10.33 1.92 31.40
N THR A 305 -10.12 0.69 31.86
CA THR A 305 -10.81 0.10 33.02
C THR A 305 -10.57 0.88 34.33
N THR A 306 -9.55 1.74 34.39
CA THR A 306 -9.30 2.64 35.54
C THR A 306 -10.33 3.77 35.66
N PHE A 307 -11.03 4.12 34.58
CA PHE A 307 -12.14 5.08 34.58
C PHE A 307 -13.45 4.45 35.06
N GLY A 308 -13.58 3.11 35.02
CA GLY A 308 -14.76 2.40 35.47
C GLY A 308 -14.92 2.40 37.01
N ALA A 309 -15.58 1.38 37.54
CA ALA A 309 -15.93 1.28 38.97
C ALA A 309 -14.74 1.41 39.94
N SER A 310 -13.51 1.12 39.49
CA SER A 310 -12.31 1.27 40.34
C SER A 310 -11.99 2.73 40.67
N THR A 311 -12.40 3.68 39.83
CA THR A 311 -12.08 5.12 39.92
C THR A 311 -10.58 5.43 40.03
N ASN A 312 -9.73 4.45 39.74
CA ASN A 312 -8.28 4.57 39.93
C ASN A 312 -7.70 5.67 39.04
N ALA A 313 -8.34 5.99 37.92
CA ALA A 313 -7.92 7.08 37.06
C ALA A 313 -7.79 8.41 37.81
N TYR A 314 -8.73 8.71 38.70
CA TYR A 314 -8.81 9.96 39.46
C TYR A 314 -7.83 10.01 40.63
N LYS A 315 -7.47 8.85 41.18
CA LYS A 315 -6.44 8.73 42.23
C LYS A 315 -5.04 8.90 41.65
N MET A 316 -4.80 8.29 40.50
CA MET A 316 -3.49 8.31 39.84
C MET A 316 -3.24 9.60 39.07
N ARG A 317 -4.28 10.22 38.52
CA ARG A 317 -4.23 11.50 37.79
C ARG A 317 -5.08 12.52 38.56
N PRO A 318 -4.58 13.11 39.65
CA PRO A 318 -5.37 14.01 40.52
C PRO A 318 -5.79 15.31 39.85
N TRP A 319 -5.22 15.63 38.68
CA TRP A 319 -5.69 16.71 37.83
C TRP A 319 -7.01 16.39 37.11
N LEU A 320 -7.44 15.12 37.07
CA LEU A 320 -8.78 14.74 36.66
C LEU A 320 -9.75 14.82 37.84
N LYS A 321 -10.95 15.34 37.58
CA LYS A 321 -12.08 15.29 38.52
C LYS A 321 -13.01 14.16 38.14
N ASP A 322 -13.41 13.35 39.12
CA ASP A 322 -14.40 12.30 38.94
C ASP A 322 -15.78 12.95 38.70
N PRO A 323 -16.42 12.71 37.55
CA PRO A 323 -17.75 13.25 37.26
C PRO A 323 -18.87 12.53 38.02
N GLY A 324 -18.57 11.43 38.72
CA GLY A 324 -19.47 10.72 39.62
C GLY A 324 -20.30 9.63 38.94
N SER A 325 -20.85 9.87 37.74
CA SER A 325 -21.65 8.88 37.01
C SER A 325 -20.80 8.00 36.07
N ASP A 326 -21.18 6.73 35.89
CA ASP A 326 -20.45 5.81 35.01
C ASP A 326 -20.45 6.26 33.54
N MET A 327 -21.56 6.84 33.06
CA MET A 327 -21.66 7.36 31.70
C MET A 327 -20.72 8.54 31.47
N ASP A 328 -20.62 9.46 32.44
CA ASP A 328 -19.71 10.61 32.34
C ASP A 328 -18.25 10.16 32.46
N ARG A 329 -17.95 9.14 33.27
CA ARG A 329 -16.60 8.55 33.35
C ARG A 329 -16.20 7.91 32.02
N ILE A 330 -17.09 7.15 31.37
CA ILE A 330 -16.88 6.61 30.01
C ILE A 330 -16.65 7.74 29.01
N GLN A 331 -17.46 8.80 29.07
CA GLN A 331 -17.28 9.94 28.19
C GLN A 331 -15.93 10.64 28.42
N GLN A 332 -15.52 10.83 29.68
CA GLN A 332 -14.24 11.41 30.03
C GLN A 332 -13.07 10.52 29.58
N PHE A 333 -13.20 9.19 29.59
CA PHE A 333 -12.23 8.28 28.98
C PHE A 333 -12.05 8.59 27.48
N HIS A 334 -13.15 8.71 26.72
CA HIS A 334 -13.07 9.08 25.30
C HIS A 334 -12.46 10.48 25.07
N TRP A 335 -12.62 11.41 26.03
CA TRP A 335 -11.98 12.73 26.02
C TRP A 335 -10.50 12.72 26.45
N ASN A 336 -9.95 11.57 26.81
CA ASN A 336 -8.55 11.38 27.23
C ASN A 336 -7.78 10.45 26.29
N LYS A 337 -8.30 10.20 25.08
CA LYS A 337 -7.62 9.43 24.04
C LYS A 337 -6.71 10.33 23.19
N LEU A 338 -5.57 9.79 22.82
CA LEU A 338 -4.60 10.37 21.89
C LEU A 338 -4.49 9.49 20.64
N HIS A 339 -4.00 10.06 19.54
CA HIS A 339 -3.81 9.38 18.26
C HIS A 339 -2.50 9.83 17.61
N CYS A 340 -1.65 8.91 17.18
CA CYS A 340 -0.30 9.22 16.70
C CYS A 340 -0.26 9.96 15.35
N SER A 341 -1.32 9.86 14.54
CA SER A 341 -1.44 10.66 13.31
C SER A 341 -1.88 12.11 13.53
N VAL A 342 -2.19 12.53 14.76
CA VAL A 342 -2.62 13.89 15.09
C VAL A 342 -1.43 14.65 15.70
N PRO A 343 -0.89 15.68 15.02
CA PRO A 343 0.29 16.41 15.51
C PRO A 343 0.12 16.94 16.94
N GLY A 344 1.18 16.86 17.76
CA GLY A 344 1.19 17.29 19.16
C GLY A 344 0.75 16.22 20.17
N TYR A 345 0.50 14.98 19.72
CA TYR A 345 0.16 13.89 20.64
C TYR A 345 1.31 13.56 21.59
N GLU A 346 2.54 13.67 21.09
CA GLU A 346 3.80 13.43 21.79
C GLU A 346 4.00 14.43 22.94
N GLU A 347 3.59 15.69 22.75
CA GLU A 347 3.64 16.72 23.78
C GLU A 347 2.64 16.44 24.90
N ALA A 348 1.39 16.10 24.54
CA ALA A 348 0.36 15.74 25.52
C ALA A 348 0.76 14.49 26.31
N ALA A 349 1.30 13.48 25.64
CA ALA A 349 1.82 12.26 26.25
C ALA A 349 3.01 12.54 27.18
N ALA A 350 3.96 13.38 26.77
CA ALA A 350 5.12 13.76 27.56
C ALA A 350 4.73 14.50 28.84
N ILE A 351 3.83 15.48 28.74
CA ILE A 351 3.37 16.28 29.90
C ILE A 351 2.68 15.38 30.94
N GLU A 352 1.83 14.45 30.51
CA GLU A 352 1.21 13.48 31.41
C GLU A 352 2.23 12.55 32.07
N LEU A 353 3.23 12.05 31.33
CA LEU A 353 4.30 11.22 31.90
C LEU A 353 5.16 11.96 32.91
N MET A 354 5.56 13.19 32.59
CA MET A 354 6.32 14.07 33.49
C MET A 354 5.51 14.30 34.78
N ALA A 355 4.22 14.59 34.66
CA ALA A 355 3.36 14.81 35.82
C ALA A 355 3.19 13.53 36.68
N LEU A 356 2.95 12.38 36.05
CA LEU A 356 2.82 11.09 36.74
C LEU A 356 4.11 10.67 37.45
N THR A 357 5.26 10.97 36.86
CA THR A 357 6.57 10.63 37.44
C THR A 357 6.99 11.61 38.53
N GLY A 358 6.68 12.89 38.33
CA GLY A 358 7.01 13.98 39.24
C GLY A 358 6.09 14.14 40.44
N GLN A 359 4.93 13.46 40.45
CA GLN A 359 3.87 13.63 41.44
C GLN A 359 4.36 13.52 42.90
N GLN A 360 5.17 12.50 43.22
CA GLN A 360 5.68 12.31 44.59
C GLN A 360 6.64 13.42 45.03
N LYS A 361 7.46 13.91 44.09
CA LYS A 361 8.45 14.97 44.32
C LYS A 361 7.85 16.38 44.12
N LYS A 362 6.58 16.48 43.68
CA LYS A 362 5.87 17.72 43.32
C LYS A 362 6.69 18.61 42.37
N THR A 363 7.17 18.03 41.28
CA THR A 363 8.04 18.69 40.30
C THR A 363 7.69 18.27 38.88
N MET A 364 7.78 19.19 37.92
CA MET A 364 7.75 18.85 36.50
C MET A 364 9.16 18.60 35.93
N ASN A 365 10.21 18.92 36.69
CA ASN A 365 11.59 18.63 36.29
C ASN A 365 11.90 17.14 36.49
N VAL A 366 11.57 16.36 35.46
CA VAL A 366 11.72 14.91 35.37
C VAL A 366 12.49 14.62 34.08
N ASP A 367 13.55 13.84 34.17
CA ASP A 367 14.31 13.43 33.00
C ASP A 367 13.82 12.10 32.40
N LEU A 368 14.38 11.72 31.25
CA LEU A 368 14.02 10.46 30.59
C LEU A 368 14.35 9.23 31.46
N LYS A 369 15.41 9.27 32.27
CA LYS A 369 15.81 8.13 33.12
C LYS A 369 14.81 7.90 34.24
N ASP A 370 14.31 8.97 34.87
CA ASP A 370 13.25 8.91 35.87
C ASP A 370 11.99 8.26 35.28
N ILE A 371 11.59 8.67 34.06
CA ILE A 371 10.42 8.11 33.35
C ILE A 371 10.63 6.63 33.03
N GLN A 372 11.78 6.26 32.47
CA GLN A 372 12.11 4.88 32.15
C GLN A 372 12.15 3.99 33.41
N HIS A 373 12.72 4.50 34.51
CA HIS A 373 12.75 3.81 35.79
C HIS A 373 11.34 3.59 36.34
N ARG A 374 10.48 4.61 36.32
CA ARG A 374 9.07 4.46 36.70
C ARG A 374 8.37 3.42 35.81
N TRP A 375 8.57 3.48 34.50
CA TRP A 375 7.89 2.59 33.55
C TRP A 375 8.17 1.12 33.83
N VAL A 376 9.43 0.76 34.13
CA VAL A 376 9.82 -0.64 34.37
C VAL A 376 9.54 -1.12 35.80
N THR A 377 8.98 -0.27 36.67
CA THR A 377 8.68 -0.61 38.08
C THR A 377 7.19 -0.64 38.41
N ILE A 378 6.32 -0.26 37.47
CA ILE A 378 4.86 -0.19 37.68
C ILE A 378 4.10 -1.21 36.82
N ASP A 379 2.85 -1.45 37.19
CA ASP A 379 1.97 -2.33 36.43
C ASP A 379 1.67 -1.78 35.02
N SER A 380 1.46 -2.69 34.06
CA SER A 380 1.19 -2.31 32.67
C SER A 380 -0.11 -1.52 32.47
N HIS A 381 -1.07 -1.60 33.39
CA HIS A 381 -2.26 -0.76 33.32
C HIS A 381 -2.00 0.70 33.73
N GLN A 382 -0.82 1.03 34.26
CA GLN A 382 -0.42 2.37 34.72
C GLN A 382 0.54 3.09 33.75
N VAL A 383 0.74 2.50 32.57
CA VAL A 383 1.45 3.08 31.43
C VAL A 383 0.50 3.17 30.25
N PHE A 384 1.00 3.63 29.09
CA PHE A 384 0.18 3.84 27.91
C PHE A 384 -0.50 2.56 27.41
N GLU A 385 -1.83 2.55 27.50
CA GLU A 385 -2.66 1.50 26.93
C GLU A 385 -2.99 1.84 25.48
N MET A 386 -2.62 0.95 24.58
CA MET A 386 -2.76 1.12 23.14
C MET A 386 -3.88 0.24 22.60
N HIS A 387 -4.82 0.89 21.92
CA HIS A 387 -5.97 0.29 21.27
C HIS A 387 -5.72 0.23 19.76
N LEU A 388 -5.44 -0.96 19.24
CA LEU A 388 -5.13 -1.17 17.84
C LEU A 388 -6.39 -1.56 17.03
N PRO A 389 -6.32 -1.61 15.70
CA PRO A 389 -7.47 -1.94 14.86
C PRO A 389 -8.03 -3.33 15.18
N GLN A 390 -9.31 -3.55 14.82
CA GLN A 390 -10.05 -4.75 15.23
C GLN A 390 -9.39 -6.06 14.75
N LEU A 391 -8.69 -6.02 13.61
CA LEU A 391 -8.03 -7.13 12.95
C LEU A 391 -6.67 -6.69 12.42
N ILE A 392 -5.61 -7.43 12.77
CA ILE A 392 -4.24 -7.10 12.40
C ILE A 392 -3.59 -8.32 11.75
N PRO A 393 -3.28 -8.27 10.44
CA PRO A 393 -2.62 -9.39 9.75
C PRO A 393 -1.20 -9.65 10.29
N LEU A 394 -0.68 -10.87 10.10
CA LEU A 394 0.61 -11.30 10.67
C LEU A 394 1.84 -10.55 10.13
N ASP A 395 1.73 -9.86 8.99
CA ASP A 395 2.80 -9.04 8.42
C ASP A 395 3.01 -7.69 9.13
N TYR A 396 2.07 -7.30 10.00
CA TYR A 396 2.23 -6.19 10.96
C TYR A 396 2.93 -6.60 12.25
N ILE A 397 3.24 -7.89 12.44
CA ILE A 397 4.08 -8.32 13.58
C ILE A 397 5.54 -8.08 13.20
N ASP A 398 6.22 -7.24 13.97
CA ASP A 398 7.62 -6.89 13.77
C ASP A 398 8.54 -7.93 14.39
N ARG A 399 8.25 -8.33 15.64
CA ARG A 399 9.08 -9.29 16.40
C ARG A 399 8.23 -10.10 17.35
N ILE A 400 8.65 -11.34 17.60
CA ILE A 400 8.09 -12.20 18.64
C ILE A 400 9.22 -12.67 19.55
N TYR A 401 9.03 -12.55 20.87
CA TYR A 401 9.88 -13.21 21.86
C TYR A 401 9.09 -14.31 22.56
N MET A 402 9.71 -15.48 22.69
CA MET A 402 9.11 -16.63 23.35
C MET A 402 10.19 -17.44 24.10
N PRO A 403 9.96 -17.90 25.33
CA PRO A 403 10.89 -18.80 26.01
C PRO A 403 10.79 -20.23 25.43
N THR A 404 11.91 -20.96 25.44
CA THR A 404 12.01 -22.33 24.87
C THR A 404 10.94 -23.29 25.41
N THR A 405 10.65 -23.20 26.70
CA THR A 405 9.59 -23.99 27.37
C THR A 405 8.20 -23.74 26.78
N VAL A 406 7.84 -22.48 26.54
CA VAL A 406 6.55 -22.12 25.93
C VAL A 406 6.52 -22.57 24.47
N PHE A 407 7.61 -22.37 23.72
CA PHE A 407 7.69 -22.81 22.31
C PHE A 407 7.48 -24.33 22.17
N HIS A 408 8.13 -25.13 23.01
CA HIS A 408 7.95 -26.58 23.00
C HIS A 408 6.57 -27.04 23.50
N SER A 409 5.85 -26.18 24.24
CA SER A 409 4.48 -26.45 24.68
C SER A 409 3.41 -26.18 23.61
N LEU A 410 3.79 -25.54 22.49
CA LEU A 410 2.95 -25.39 21.31
C LEU A 410 2.81 -26.73 20.58
N THR A 411 1.69 -26.91 19.89
CA THR A 411 1.45 -28.02 18.96
C THR A 411 2.56 -28.06 17.89
N PRO A 412 2.93 -29.25 17.38
CA PRO A 412 3.94 -29.37 16.33
C PRO A 412 3.64 -28.52 15.09
N SER A 413 2.36 -28.46 14.69
CA SER A 413 1.90 -27.63 13.58
C SER A 413 2.09 -26.13 13.85
N ALA A 414 1.77 -25.65 15.06
CA ALA A 414 2.01 -24.26 15.43
C ALA A 414 3.49 -23.90 15.47
N GLN A 415 4.36 -24.79 15.97
CA GLN A 415 5.81 -24.60 15.94
C GLN A 415 6.33 -24.42 14.51
N GLN A 416 5.88 -25.27 13.59
CA GLN A 416 6.25 -25.21 12.17
C GLN A 416 5.72 -23.93 11.52
N LEU A 417 4.45 -23.59 11.76
CA LEU A 417 3.80 -22.42 11.18
C LEU A 417 4.42 -21.12 11.69
N ALA A 418 4.75 -21.02 12.98
CA ALA A 418 5.43 -19.88 13.56
C ALA A 418 6.81 -19.66 12.93
N LYS A 419 7.62 -20.73 12.80
CA LYS A 419 8.93 -20.68 12.14
C LYS A 419 8.82 -20.30 10.67
N LYS A 420 7.84 -20.85 9.95
CA LYS A 420 7.57 -20.56 8.53
C LYS A 420 7.10 -19.12 8.31
N THR A 421 6.29 -18.57 9.22
CA THR A 421 5.66 -17.26 9.03
C THR A 421 6.57 -16.11 9.43
N PHE A 422 7.28 -16.26 10.55
CA PHE A 422 8.02 -15.17 11.16
C PHE A 422 9.51 -15.19 10.85
N HIS A 423 10.08 -16.34 10.50
CA HIS A 423 11.51 -16.48 10.18
C HIS A 423 12.40 -15.84 11.26
N ASP A 424 13.20 -14.83 10.90
CA ASP A 424 14.10 -14.05 11.74
C ASP A 424 13.37 -13.13 12.74
N ARG A 425 12.08 -12.88 12.55
CA ARG A 425 11.23 -12.13 13.50
C ARG A 425 10.87 -12.94 14.74
N LEU A 426 11.00 -14.27 14.73
CA LEU A 426 10.73 -15.13 15.89
C LEU A 426 12.01 -15.42 16.67
N THR A 427 12.10 -14.90 17.90
CA THR A 427 13.21 -15.14 18.83
C THR A 427 12.78 -16.12 19.92
N ILE A 428 13.31 -17.34 19.86
CA ILE A 428 13.17 -18.34 20.93
C ILE A 428 14.36 -18.17 21.88
N THR A 429 14.08 -17.79 23.12
CA THR A 429 15.11 -17.52 24.13
C THR A 429 15.41 -18.74 24.98
N SER A 430 16.64 -18.88 25.47
CA SER A 430 17.07 -20.01 26.33
C SER A 430 16.39 -20.07 27.70
N HIS A 431 15.57 -19.08 28.06
CA HIS A 431 14.88 -19.05 29.34
C HIS A 431 13.86 -20.20 29.47
N ILE A 432 13.75 -20.70 30.71
CA ILE A 432 12.80 -21.72 31.13
C ILE A 432 11.81 -21.02 32.05
N VAL A 433 10.51 -21.04 31.72
CA VAL A 433 9.44 -20.47 32.55
C VAL A 433 8.54 -21.59 33.04
N ASP A 434 8.06 -21.48 34.28
CA ASP A 434 7.12 -22.45 34.84
C ASP A 434 5.71 -22.27 34.25
N LEU A 435 5.27 -23.23 33.44
CA LEU A 435 3.97 -23.19 32.79
C LEU A 435 2.78 -23.36 33.76
N ASN A 436 3.01 -23.82 34.99
CA ASN A 436 1.95 -24.05 35.99
C ASN A 436 1.61 -22.78 36.81
N ALA A 437 2.50 -21.79 36.84
CA ALA A 437 2.39 -20.58 37.67
C ALA A 437 1.91 -19.34 36.89
N LEU A 438 0.95 -19.49 35.96
CA LEU A 438 0.50 -18.44 35.02
C LEU A 438 0.12 -17.08 35.65
N ASN A 439 -0.31 -17.06 36.92
CA ASN A 439 -0.82 -15.85 37.59
C ASN A 439 0.15 -15.21 38.58
N GLN A 440 1.39 -15.70 38.68
CA GLN A 440 2.38 -15.15 39.61
C GLN A 440 3.68 -14.84 38.87
N LEU A 441 4.25 -13.68 39.19
CA LEU A 441 5.60 -13.34 38.78
C LEU A 441 6.59 -14.14 39.63
N ASP A 442 6.88 -15.36 39.20
CA ASP A 442 7.82 -16.24 39.89
C ASP A 442 9.28 -15.99 39.46
N SER A 443 10.20 -16.65 40.16
CA SER A 443 11.65 -16.51 39.97
C SER A 443 12.15 -16.89 38.58
N THR A 444 11.40 -17.67 37.81
CA THR A 444 11.72 -18.08 36.43
C THR A 444 11.26 -17.06 35.39
N ARG A 445 10.16 -16.35 35.67
CA ARG A 445 9.61 -15.30 34.78
C ARG A 445 10.35 -13.97 34.88
N VAL A 446 10.84 -13.60 36.06
CA VAL A 446 11.56 -12.33 36.26
C VAL A 446 12.76 -12.17 35.31
N PRO A 447 13.68 -13.15 35.16
CA PRO A 447 14.80 -13.03 34.24
C PRO A 447 14.37 -12.91 32.78
N TYR A 448 13.37 -13.68 32.35
CA TYR A 448 12.85 -13.64 30.98
C TYR A 448 12.21 -12.29 30.67
N GLN A 449 11.32 -11.80 31.54
CA GLN A 449 10.67 -10.51 31.36
C GLN A 449 11.70 -9.37 31.34
N LYS A 450 12.71 -9.43 32.21
CA LYS A 450 13.80 -8.46 32.22
C LYS A 450 14.57 -8.48 30.89
N TYR A 451 14.95 -9.66 30.40
CA TYR A 451 15.64 -9.80 29.13
C TYR A 451 14.86 -9.16 27.97
N VAL A 452 13.56 -9.51 27.83
CA VAL A 452 12.73 -8.96 26.74
C VAL A 452 12.56 -7.45 26.88
N THR A 453 12.38 -6.95 28.11
CA THR A 453 12.28 -5.51 28.39
C THR A 453 13.58 -4.78 28.02
N ASP A 454 14.74 -5.34 28.36
CA ASP A 454 16.04 -4.76 28.03
C ASP A 454 16.25 -4.73 26.49
N GLU A 455 15.82 -5.77 25.76
CA GLU A 455 15.87 -5.79 24.29
C GLU A 455 14.94 -4.75 23.66
N ILE A 456 13.71 -4.60 24.15
CA ILE A 456 12.77 -3.56 23.70
C ILE A 456 13.37 -2.17 23.94
N MET A 457 13.95 -1.93 25.11
CA MET A 457 14.58 -0.65 25.43
C MET A 457 15.76 -0.35 24.49
N LYS A 458 16.59 -1.36 24.16
CA LYS A 458 17.64 -1.20 23.15
C LYS A 458 17.08 -0.84 21.79
N MET A 459 16.01 -1.50 21.33
CA MET A 459 15.34 -1.18 20.06
C MET A 459 14.85 0.27 20.02
N ILE A 460 14.24 0.75 21.11
CA ILE A 460 13.76 2.13 21.22
C ILE A 460 14.92 3.12 21.16
N THR A 461 16.03 2.86 21.87
CA THR A 461 17.18 3.79 21.93
C THR A 461 18.10 3.76 20.71
N GLY A 462 18.22 2.61 20.02
CA GLY A 462 19.21 2.39 18.97
C GLY A 462 18.78 2.83 17.57
N SER A 463 17.58 3.39 17.43
CA SER A 463 16.94 3.52 16.13
C SER A 463 16.88 4.98 15.67
N SER A 464 17.56 5.27 14.55
CA SER A 464 17.35 6.50 13.79
C SER A 464 16.07 6.35 12.97
N PHE A 465 14.97 6.93 13.45
CA PHE A 465 13.66 6.74 12.85
C PHE A 465 13.21 7.97 12.06
N HIS A 466 12.90 7.77 10.79
CA HIS A 466 11.99 8.67 10.07
C HIS A 466 10.57 8.38 10.59
N SER A 467 10.12 9.16 11.57
CA SER A 467 8.76 8.99 12.11
C SER A 467 7.74 9.36 11.04
N PRO A 468 6.70 8.52 10.81
CA PRO A 468 5.58 8.93 9.99
C PRO A 468 4.98 10.23 10.50
N ARG A 469 4.56 11.11 9.59
CA ARG A 469 4.07 12.45 9.94
C ARG A 469 2.54 12.56 9.99
N GLY A 470 1.82 11.49 9.65
CA GLY A 470 0.36 11.53 9.48
C GLY A 470 -0.31 10.16 9.43
N THR A 471 -1.49 10.08 8.82
CA THR A 471 -2.29 8.85 8.79
C THR A 471 -1.74 7.83 7.80
N LEU A 472 -1.66 6.56 8.22
CA LEU A 472 -1.16 5.43 7.44
C LEU A 472 -2.23 4.34 7.35
N ILE A 473 -2.58 3.91 6.15
CA ILE A 473 -3.54 2.82 5.93
C ILE A 473 -3.31 2.17 4.58
N THR A 474 -3.61 0.88 4.45
CA THR A 474 -3.71 0.21 3.15
C THR A 474 -5.18 0.01 2.82
N LEU A 475 -5.68 0.72 1.81
CA LEU A 475 -7.09 0.72 1.42
C LEU A 475 -7.46 -0.59 0.69
N PRO A 476 -8.58 -1.24 1.03
CA PRO A 476 -9.06 -2.40 0.29
C PRO A 476 -9.49 -2.02 -1.13
N ALA A 477 -9.34 -2.93 -2.08
CA ALA A 477 -10.04 -2.86 -3.35
C ALA A 477 -11.55 -2.89 -3.07
N SER A 478 -12.24 -1.78 -3.32
CA SER A 478 -13.63 -1.58 -2.87
C SER A 478 -14.53 -0.86 -3.87
N LYS A 479 -14.03 -0.50 -5.06
CA LYS A 479 -14.77 0.32 -6.03
C LYS A 479 -15.34 1.59 -5.41
N PHE A 480 -14.56 2.22 -4.52
CA PHE A 480 -14.95 3.41 -3.76
C PHE A 480 -16.13 3.22 -2.79
N GLU A 481 -16.59 1.99 -2.53
CA GLU A 481 -17.65 1.73 -1.54
C GLU A 481 -17.13 1.88 -0.10
N HIS A 482 -15.86 1.61 0.14
CA HIS A 482 -15.27 1.68 1.49
C HIS A 482 -14.59 3.03 1.76
N GLN A 483 -15.35 3.94 2.40
CA GLN A 483 -14.87 5.28 2.78
C GLN A 483 -14.20 5.28 4.16
N VAL A 484 -12.92 5.63 4.19
CA VAL A 484 -12.12 5.72 5.42
C VAL A 484 -12.04 7.18 5.88
N ALA A 485 -12.59 7.50 7.05
CA ALA A 485 -12.48 8.84 7.62
C ALA A 485 -11.14 9.01 8.35
N ILE A 486 -10.48 10.13 8.12
CA ILE A 486 -9.20 10.47 8.74
C ILE A 486 -9.43 11.02 10.18
N PRO A 487 -8.56 10.70 11.16
CA PRO A 487 -8.74 11.13 12.56
C PRO A 487 -8.76 12.64 12.82
N MET A 488 -8.18 13.44 11.93
CA MET A 488 -8.11 14.90 12.04
C MET A 488 -8.94 15.55 10.95
N THR A 489 -9.74 16.53 11.34
CA THR A 489 -10.55 17.37 10.43
C THR A 489 -9.81 18.66 10.06
N ILE A 490 -10.25 19.35 9.01
CA ILE A 490 -9.67 20.64 8.59
C ILE A 490 -9.80 21.68 9.69
N LEU A 491 -10.99 21.79 10.31
CA LEU A 491 -11.24 22.75 11.38
C LEU A 491 -10.38 22.49 12.61
N GLN A 492 -10.16 21.22 12.98
CA GLN A 492 -9.27 20.86 14.07
C GLN A 492 -7.82 21.25 13.77
N SER A 493 -7.33 20.94 12.56
CA SER A 493 -5.97 21.31 12.13
C SER A 493 -5.79 22.84 12.09
N TYR A 494 -6.80 23.56 11.63
CA TYR A 494 -6.78 25.02 11.56
C TYR A 494 -6.70 25.66 12.94
N ARG A 495 -7.48 25.18 13.91
CA ARG A 495 -7.42 25.68 15.29
C ARG A 495 -6.05 25.49 15.92
N GLN A 496 -5.42 24.33 15.74
CA GLN A 496 -4.05 24.10 16.22
C GLN A 496 -3.05 25.07 15.58
N TYR A 497 -3.17 25.29 14.27
CA TYR A 497 -2.31 26.22 13.55
C TYR A 497 -2.53 27.67 14.00
N GLN A 498 -3.77 28.10 14.16
CA GLN A 498 -4.14 29.47 14.50
C GLN A 498 -3.55 29.91 15.84
N GLU A 499 -3.56 29.01 16.84
CA GLU A 499 -2.96 29.26 18.16
C GLU A 499 -1.43 29.49 18.08
N GLN A 500 -0.75 28.92 17.07
CA GLN A 500 0.70 28.94 16.96
C GLN A 500 1.24 29.98 15.98
N GLN A 501 0.54 30.21 14.86
CA GLN A 501 1.08 30.93 13.69
C GLN A 501 0.11 31.98 13.10
N GLY A 502 -1.09 32.15 13.67
CA GLY A 502 -2.08 33.14 13.23
C GLY A 502 -3.03 32.64 12.12
N GLU A 503 -3.69 33.58 11.43
CA GLU A 503 -4.70 33.23 10.42
C GLU A 503 -4.08 32.69 9.11
N SER A 504 -4.80 31.77 8.47
CA SER A 504 -4.52 31.29 7.11
C SER A 504 -5.84 31.07 6.37
N ASP A 505 -5.88 31.41 5.09
CA ASP A 505 -7.00 31.14 4.19
C ASP A 505 -6.74 29.94 3.27
N ILE A 506 -5.63 29.23 3.48
CA ILE A 506 -5.20 28.11 2.65
C ILE A 506 -5.09 26.85 3.50
N THR A 507 -5.62 25.75 2.98
CA THR A 507 -5.44 24.41 3.53
C THR A 507 -4.70 23.55 2.51
N PHE A 508 -3.67 22.85 2.96
CA PHE A 508 -2.91 21.86 2.20
C PHE A 508 -3.19 20.49 2.80
N ILE A 509 -3.62 19.54 1.96
CA ILE A 509 -3.78 18.13 2.33
C ILE A 509 -2.77 17.34 1.51
N TYR A 510 -1.74 16.83 2.17
CA TYR A 510 -0.72 15.99 1.56
C TYR A 510 -1.01 14.52 1.85
N TRP A 511 -0.75 13.64 0.90
CA TRP A 511 -0.71 12.19 1.13
C TRP A 511 0.22 11.53 0.14
N GLN A 512 0.76 10.38 0.50
CA GLN A 512 1.54 9.53 -0.39
C GLN A 512 0.71 8.30 -0.74
N ALA A 513 0.62 7.95 -2.02
CA ALA A 513 -0.04 6.73 -2.45
C ALA A 513 0.73 6.03 -3.56
N MET A 514 0.51 4.73 -3.70
CA MET A 514 1.20 3.89 -4.68
C MET A 514 0.25 2.84 -5.24
N GLY A 515 0.15 2.75 -6.57
CA GLY A 515 -0.65 1.77 -7.30
C GLY A 515 -2.16 1.96 -7.15
N GLY A 516 -2.92 1.54 -8.18
CA GLY A 516 -4.38 1.60 -8.17
C GLY A 516 -4.95 3.00 -8.31
N ASP A 517 -6.26 3.06 -8.53
CA ASP A 517 -7.05 4.28 -8.49
C ASP A 517 -7.55 4.59 -7.07
N MET A 518 -7.58 5.87 -6.71
CA MET A 518 -8.02 6.31 -5.39
C MET A 518 -8.81 7.63 -5.42
N MET A 519 -9.59 7.85 -4.37
CA MET A 519 -10.26 9.13 -4.14
C MET A 519 -9.84 9.72 -2.80
N LEU A 520 -9.63 11.04 -2.79
CA LEU A 520 -9.71 11.86 -1.59
C LEU A 520 -11.00 12.69 -1.67
N THR A 521 -11.84 12.61 -0.64
CA THR A 521 -13.08 13.38 -0.55
C THR A 521 -13.08 14.24 0.69
N VAL A 522 -13.37 15.53 0.55
CA VAL A 522 -13.60 16.45 1.66
C VAL A 522 -15.09 16.78 1.70
N SER A 523 -15.71 16.74 2.88
CA SER A 523 -17.16 16.94 3.02
C SER A 523 -17.51 17.81 4.21
N ASN A 524 -18.71 18.41 4.17
CA ASN A 524 -19.23 19.26 5.25
C ASN A 524 -19.82 18.48 6.44
N ALA A 525 -20.12 17.19 6.25
CA ALA A 525 -20.70 16.32 7.27
C ALA A 525 -20.13 14.89 7.14
N PHE A 526 -20.36 14.03 8.14
CA PHE A 526 -19.95 12.64 8.03
C PHE A 526 -20.66 11.93 6.88
N ILE A 527 -19.90 11.24 6.01
CA ILE A 527 -20.49 10.43 4.94
C ILE A 527 -21.09 9.16 5.54
N ASP A 528 -22.38 8.96 5.32
CA ASP A 528 -23.10 7.74 5.64
C ASP A 528 -23.59 7.10 4.32
N PRO A 529 -22.99 5.98 3.89
CA PRO A 529 -23.39 5.33 2.64
C PRO A 529 -24.76 4.64 2.74
N THR A 530 -25.34 4.51 3.94
CA THR A 530 -26.60 3.80 4.16
C THR A 530 -27.82 4.72 4.11
N THR A 531 -27.63 6.03 4.15
CA THR A 531 -28.71 7.01 4.21
C THR A 531 -28.54 8.08 3.14
N GLU A 532 -29.65 8.56 2.58
CA GLU A 532 -29.61 9.68 1.65
C GLU A 532 -29.39 10.99 2.43
N GLN A 533 -28.27 11.68 2.17
CA GLN A 533 -27.90 12.90 2.86
C GLN A 533 -28.09 14.12 1.94
N THR A 534 -29.30 14.68 1.91
CA THR A 534 -29.69 15.77 0.99
C THR A 534 -28.84 17.04 1.10
N GLY A 535 -28.28 17.34 2.28
CA GLY A 535 -27.39 18.50 2.52
C GLY A 535 -25.88 18.20 2.45
N LEU A 536 -25.49 16.98 2.07
CA LEU A 536 -24.08 16.60 1.99
C LEU A 536 -23.42 17.27 0.77
N GLN A 537 -22.46 18.15 1.05
CA GLN A 537 -21.58 18.75 0.06
C GLN A 537 -20.23 18.05 0.10
N CYS A 538 -19.72 17.68 -1.08
CA CYS A 538 -18.43 17.02 -1.23
C CYS A 538 -17.55 17.78 -2.22
N LEU A 539 -16.26 17.83 -1.93
CA LEU A 539 -15.18 18.02 -2.90
C LEU A 539 -14.52 16.66 -3.08
N THR A 540 -14.62 16.07 -4.26
CA THR A 540 -14.00 14.78 -4.56
C THR A 540 -12.88 14.96 -5.58
N CYS A 541 -11.70 14.46 -5.22
CA CYS A 541 -10.52 14.38 -6.06
C CYS A 541 -10.25 12.92 -6.37
N TYR A 542 -10.40 12.55 -7.64
CA TYR A 542 -10.10 11.21 -8.14
C TYR A 542 -8.72 11.21 -8.79
N ILE A 543 -7.91 10.23 -8.38
CA ILE A 543 -6.60 9.93 -8.96
C ILE A 543 -6.76 8.65 -9.77
N ALA A 544 -6.56 8.75 -11.07
CA ALA A 544 -6.69 7.62 -11.98
C ALA A 544 -5.62 6.56 -11.76
N ASP A 545 -5.98 5.29 -11.97
CA ASP A 545 -5.01 4.19 -12.04
C ASP A 545 -4.07 4.42 -13.23
N ILE A 546 -2.85 3.94 -13.08
CA ILE A 546 -1.78 4.16 -14.03
C ILE A 546 -1.80 3.00 -15.04
N PRO A 547 -1.72 3.27 -16.36
CA PRO A 547 -1.75 2.23 -17.39
C PRO A 547 -0.63 1.19 -17.18
N LEU A 548 -0.98 -0.09 -17.05
CA LEU A 548 -0.03 -1.19 -16.86
C LEU A 548 0.83 -1.51 -18.10
N THR A 549 0.44 -1.03 -19.27
CA THR A 549 1.07 -1.40 -20.55
C THR A 549 1.72 -0.18 -21.20
N HIS A 550 3.05 -0.11 -21.16
CA HIS A 550 3.87 0.89 -21.87
C HIS A 550 4.10 0.54 -23.35
N ASN A 551 3.26 -0.30 -23.96
CA ASN A 551 3.49 -0.81 -25.32
C ASN A 551 3.02 0.14 -26.44
N ASP A 552 2.34 1.24 -26.12
CA ASP A 552 1.89 2.21 -27.11
C ASP A 552 2.70 3.50 -27.06
N VAL A 553 3.04 4.00 -28.26
CA VAL A 553 3.71 5.28 -28.52
C VAL A 553 2.88 6.49 -28.00
N THR A 554 1.65 6.25 -27.55
CA THR A 554 0.74 7.24 -26.97
C THR A 554 0.39 6.86 -25.53
N TYR A 555 1.12 7.42 -24.56
CA TYR A 555 0.73 7.32 -23.14
C TYR A 555 -0.60 8.07 -22.93
N HIS A 556 -1.65 7.33 -22.57
CA HIS A 556 -2.94 7.88 -22.17
C HIS A 556 -3.39 7.19 -20.88
N GLU A 557 -3.47 7.95 -19.79
CA GLU A 557 -4.13 7.51 -18.56
C GLU A 557 -5.64 7.81 -18.61
N SER A 558 -6.40 7.18 -17.72
CA SER A 558 -7.76 7.64 -17.44
C SER A 558 -7.71 9.03 -16.81
N TYR A 559 -8.81 9.78 -16.89
CA TYR A 559 -8.85 11.13 -16.33
C TYR A 559 -8.72 11.12 -14.81
N SER A 560 -7.67 11.73 -14.27
CA SER A 560 -7.71 12.26 -12.90
C SER A 560 -8.54 13.54 -12.89
N TYR A 561 -9.37 13.76 -11.87
CA TYR A 561 -10.31 14.89 -11.88
C TYR A 561 -10.68 15.43 -10.49
N VAL A 562 -11.22 16.65 -10.51
CA VAL A 562 -11.88 17.31 -9.38
C VAL A 562 -13.36 17.49 -9.70
N THR A 563 -14.22 17.25 -8.72
CA THR A 563 -15.68 17.38 -8.84
C THR A 563 -16.34 17.75 -7.51
N ASN A 564 -17.60 18.20 -7.54
CA ASN A 564 -18.44 18.44 -6.37
C ASN A 564 -19.47 17.32 -6.09
N PHE A 565 -19.39 16.22 -6.85
CA PHE A 565 -20.24 15.04 -6.65
C PHE A 565 -19.72 14.11 -5.54
N ARG A 566 -20.57 13.21 -5.06
CA ARG A 566 -20.24 12.24 -4.00
C ARG A 566 -19.42 11.07 -4.57
N PRO A 567 -18.59 10.39 -3.76
CA PRO A 567 -17.65 9.38 -4.27
C PRO A 567 -18.32 8.21 -5.01
N TYR A 568 -19.53 7.79 -4.60
CA TYR A 568 -20.27 6.70 -5.26
C TYR A 568 -20.90 7.07 -6.61
N TYR A 569 -20.75 8.31 -7.09
CA TYR A 569 -21.09 8.70 -8.46
C TYR A 569 -19.96 8.44 -9.46
N HIS A 570 -18.85 7.82 -9.04
CA HIS A 570 -17.67 7.59 -9.87
C HIS A 570 -18.01 7.04 -11.26
N ASP A 571 -18.75 5.94 -11.33
CA ASP A 571 -19.11 5.27 -12.59
C ASP A 571 -19.95 6.17 -13.50
N MET A 572 -20.83 7.00 -12.92
CA MET A 572 -21.63 7.97 -13.67
C MET A 572 -20.77 9.11 -14.22
N ILE A 573 -19.83 9.61 -13.43
CA ILE A 573 -18.91 10.69 -13.83
C ILE A 573 -17.98 10.21 -14.94
N MET A 574 -17.50 8.96 -14.88
CA MET A 574 -16.70 8.36 -15.94
C MET A 574 -17.46 8.19 -17.27
N GLN A 575 -18.81 8.15 -17.23
CA GLN A 575 -19.66 8.09 -18.43
C GLN A 575 -20.02 9.49 -18.96
N ASP A 576 -20.11 10.50 -18.10
CA ASP A 576 -20.38 11.89 -18.48
C ASP A 576 -19.31 12.83 -17.93
N HIS A 577 -18.29 13.08 -18.76
CA HIS A 577 -17.17 13.97 -18.42
C HIS A 577 -17.60 15.40 -18.10
N LYS A 578 -18.82 15.84 -18.46
CA LYS A 578 -19.34 17.17 -18.09
C LYS A 578 -19.53 17.33 -16.58
N LEU A 579 -19.58 16.22 -15.85
CA LEU A 579 -19.66 16.18 -14.39
C LEU A 579 -18.28 16.40 -13.72
N MET A 580 -17.19 16.33 -14.50
CA MET A 580 -15.85 16.68 -14.05
C MET A 580 -15.66 18.20 -14.15
N LYS A 581 -15.25 18.85 -13.06
CA LYS A 581 -15.07 20.31 -13.02
C LYS A 581 -13.73 20.73 -13.61
N ALA A 582 -12.71 19.94 -13.34
CA ALA A 582 -11.41 20.01 -13.98
C ALA A 582 -10.84 18.59 -14.06
N MET A 583 -10.07 18.28 -15.11
CA MET A 583 -9.54 16.94 -15.34
C MET A 583 -8.23 16.96 -16.13
N SER A 584 -7.44 15.90 -16.00
CA SER A 584 -6.25 15.64 -16.83
C SER A 584 -6.12 14.15 -17.10
N ASN A 585 -5.81 13.79 -18.35
CA ASN A 585 -5.44 12.45 -18.79
C ASN A 585 -3.92 12.32 -19.04
N SER A 586 -3.15 13.21 -18.42
CA SER A 586 -1.68 13.20 -18.44
C SER A 586 -1.09 13.62 -17.10
N PHE A 587 -1.87 13.60 -16.02
CA PHE A 587 -1.52 13.97 -14.66
C PHE A 587 -0.28 13.24 -14.16
N HIS A 588 -0.16 11.92 -14.36
CA HIS A 588 1.05 11.18 -13.94
C HIS A 588 2.13 11.09 -15.02
N ARG A 589 2.04 11.84 -16.12
CA ARG A 589 2.97 11.72 -17.25
C ARG A 589 4.40 11.99 -16.79
N GLY A 590 5.24 10.95 -16.83
CA GLY A 590 6.65 11.01 -16.46
C GLY A 590 6.97 10.63 -15.00
N CYS A 591 5.97 10.47 -14.13
CA CYS A 591 6.22 10.00 -12.77
C CYS A 591 6.71 8.54 -12.73
N ASN A 592 7.55 8.20 -11.75
CA ASN A 592 7.80 6.80 -11.42
C ASN A 592 6.59 6.26 -10.65
N THR A 593 5.83 5.38 -11.29
CA THR A 593 4.51 4.93 -10.82
C THR A 593 4.56 3.65 -9.99
N ASP A 594 5.76 3.05 -9.89
CA ASP A 594 6.04 1.86 -9.10
C ASP A 594 6.57 2.21 -7.69
N ASP A 595 6.40 3.48 -7.28
CA ASP A 595 6.83 4.06 -6.01
C ASP A 595 5.72 4.98 -5.44
N TYR A 596 5.88 5.45 -4.21
CA TYR A 596 4.97 6.40 -3.60
C TYR A 596 5.04 7.76 -4.31
N ILE A 597 3.91 8.18 -4.86
CA ILE A 597 3.70 9.53 -5.37
C ILE A 597 3.10 10.37 -4.25
N THR A 598 3.69 11.55 -4.01
CA THR A 598 3.13 12.52 -3.06
C THR A 598 2.11 13.37 -3.79
N TYR A 599 0.87 13.40 -3.32
CA TYR A 599 -0.18 14.26 -3.83
C TYR A 599 -0.44 15.39 -2.86
N CYS A 600 -0.89 16.53 -3.39
CA CYS A 600 -1.28 17.68 -2.59
C CYS A 600 -2.56 18.28 -3.13
N LEU A 601 -3.58 18.35 -2.27
CA LEU A 601 -4.79 19.12 -2.51
C LEU A 601 -4.69 20.45 -1.77
N ILE A 602 -4.75 21.55 -2.52
CA ILE A 602 -4.70 22.91 -2.01
C ILE A 602 -6.11 23.50 -2.11
N ILE A 603 -6.66 23.96 -0.99
CA ILE A 603 -7.96 24.61 -0.91
C ILE A 603 -7.72 26.05 -0.46
N LYS A 604 -8.04 27.02 -1.33
CA LYS A 604 -7.94 28.46 -1.05
C LYS A 604 -9.33 29.03 -0.81
N LEU A 605 -9.62 29.39 0.44
CA LEU A 605 -10.97 29.77 0.87
C LEU A 605 -11.41 31.12 0.26
N LYS A 606 -10.53 32.13 0.23
CA LYS A 606 -10.87 33.47 -0.27
C LYS A 606 -11.10 33.50 -1.78
N SER A 607 -10.24 32.82 -2.55
CA SER A 607 -10.37 32.75 -4.01
C SER A 607 -11.30 31.64 -4.49
N LYS A 608 -11.85 30.83 -3.57
CA LYS A 608 -12.69 29.66 -3.86
C LYS A 608 -12.03 28.66 -4.81
N GLU A 609 -10.71 28.61 -4.80
CA GLU A 609 -9.91 27.83 -5.73
C GLU A 609 -9.47 26.51 -5.08
N VAL A 610 -9.58 25.42 -5.85
CA VAL A 610 -9.03 24.11 -5.53
C VAL A 610 -7.94 23.78 -6.53
N ILE A 611 -6.80 23.31 -6.06
CA ILE A 611 -5.66 22.90 -6.90
C ILE A 611 -5.19 21.53 -6.44
N LEU A 612 -5.21 20.56 -7.33
CA LEU A 612 -4.64 19.24 -7.12
C LEU A 612 -3.30 19.15 -7.86
N THR A 613 -2.25 18.77 -7.13
CA THR A 613 -0.89 18.61 -7.64
C THR A 613 -0.28 17.29 -7.18
N HIS A 614 0.83 16.91 -7.80
CA HIS A 614 1.61 15.73 -7.43
C HIS A 614 3.11 16.05 -7.45
N ALA A 615 3.86 15.25 -6.69
CA ALA A 615 5.30 15.21 -6.65
C ALA A 615 5.75 13.73 -6.67
N GLY A 616 6.29 13.29 -7.81
CA GLY A 616 6.94 11.98 -7.93
C GLY A 616 8.41 12.02 -7.49
N SER A 617 9.10 10.88 -7.54
CA SER A 617 10.51 10.74 -7.15
C SER A 617 11.45 11.66 -7.97
N ASN A 618 11.07 12.01 -9.20
CA ASN A 618 11.82 12.94 -10.04
C ASN A 618 11.05 14.26 -10.27
N SER A 619 11.64 15.37 -9.83
CA SER A 619 11.02 16.69 -9.88
C SER A 619 10.81 17.25 -11.29
N ILE A 620 11.55 16.79 -12.30
CA ILE A 620 11.42 17.25 -13.70
C ILE A 620 10.15 16.76 -14.39
N TYR A 621 9.29 16.03 -13.69
CA TYR A 621 7.98 15.59 -14.20
C TYR A 621 6.81 16.15 -13.41
N ASN A 622 7.09 16.95 -12.38
CA ASN A 622 6.07 17.57 -11.55
C ASN A 622 5.57 18.86 -12.22
N HIS A 623 4.77 18.71 -13.28
CA HIS A 623 4.33 19.85 -14.10
C HIS A 623 2.81 19.96 -14.24
N GLN A 624 2.06 18.91 -13.92
CA GLN A 624 0.61 18.90 -14.11
C GLN A 624 -0.11 19.32 -12.84
N THR A 625 -1.10 20.18 -13.02
CA THR A 625 -2.00 20.64 -11.97
C THR A 625 -3.42 20.61 -12.47
N ILE A 626 -4.35 20.12 -11.66
CA ILE A 626 -5.78 20.20 -11.95
C ILE A 626 -6.35 21.28 -11.03
N ASN A 627 -6.81 22.40 -11.60
CA ASN A 627 -7.32 23.53 -10.84
C ASN A 627 -8.74 23.92 -11.26
N TYR A 628 -9.55 24.34 -10.29
CA TYR A 628 -10.91 24.82 -10.51
C TYR A 628 -11.31 25.87 -9.48
N VAL A 629 -12.14 26.82 -9.88
CA VAL A 629 -12.73 27.84 -8.99
C VAL A 629 -14.21 27.55 -8.84
N PHE A 630 -14.65 27.26 -7.63
CA PHE A 630 -16.05 26.94 -7.33
C PHE A 630 -16.87 28.19 -7.05
N GLU A 631 -18.10 28.21 -7.56
CA GLU A 631 -19.11 29.15 -7.08
C GLU A 631 -19.64 28.71 -5.71
N GLN A 632 -19.88 29.67 -4.81
CA GLN A 632 -20.29 29.34 -3.44
C GLN A 632 -21.68 28.68 -3.38
N SER A 633 -22.55 28.99 -4.34
CA SER A 633 -23.85 28.34 -4.50
C SER A 633 -23.75 26.89 -4.94
N GLU A 634 -22.66 26.53 -5.63
CA GLU A 634 -22.38 25.18 -6.09
C GLU A 634 -21.70 24.36 -4.98
N LEU A 635 -20.62 24.89 -4.41
CA LEU A 635 -19.85 24.25 -3.36
C LEU A 635 -19.22 25.32 -2.46
N ASP A 636 -19.62 25.33 -1.20
CA ASP A 636 -19.07 26.27 -0.23
C ASP A 636 -17.83 25.65 0.45
N LEU A 637 -16.65 25.97 -0.08
CA LEU A 637 -15.38 25.44 0.43
C LEU A 637 -15.14 25.77 1.91
N SER A 638 -15.76 26.83 2.45
CA SER A 638 -15.63 27.21 3.87
C SER A 638 -16.37 26.28 4.83
N LYS A 639 -17.27 25.44 4.31
CA LYS A 639 -18.05 24.48 5.11
C LYS A 639 -17.44 23.07 5.11
N LEU A 640 -16.42 22.82 4.31
CA LEU A 640 -15.79 21.50 4.19
C LEU A 640 -14.86 21.25 5.38
N ASP A 641 -14.96 20.05 5.97
CA ASP A 641 -14.27 19.74 7.24
C ASP A 641 -13.71 18.31 7.30
N TYR A 642 -14.53 17.32 6.93
CA TYR A 642 -14.20 15.90 7.10
C TYR A 642 -13.50 15.34 5.87
N ILE A 643 -12.36 14.66 6.06
CA ILE A 643 -11.57 14.05 4.99
C ILE A 643 -11.78 12.54 4.97
N TYR A 644 -11.99 12.02 3.76
CA TYR A 644 -12.14 10.60 3.45
C TYR A 644 -11.18 10.17 2.36
N ILE A 645 -10.76 8.92 2.44
CA ILE A 645 -10.04 8.25 1.35
C ILE A 645 -10.70 6.91 1.02
N SER A 646 -10.64 6.51 -0.25
CA SER A 646 -11.15 5.23 -0.73
C SER A 646 -10.40 4.79 -1.98
N ALA A 647 -10.47 3.49 -2.29
CA ALA A 647 -9.77 2.89 -3.42
C ALA A 647 -10.74 2.18 -4.35
N GLY A 648 -10.41 2.17 -5.64
CA GLY A 648 -11.22 1.58 -6.70
C GLY A 648 -11.02 0.08 -6.80
N ALA A 649 -10.58 -0.40 -7.95
CA ALA A 649 -10.48 -1.83 -8.24
C ALA A 649 -9.27 -2.53 -7.59
N ARG A 650 -8.31 -1.76 -7.07
CA ARG A 650 -7.05 -2.25 -6.51
C ARG A 650 -6.85 -1.81 -5.07
N ILE A 651 -5.98 -2.53 -4.37
CA ILE A 651 -5.50 -2.14 -3.04
C ILE A 651 -4.56 -0.95 -3.18
N VAL A 652 -4.75 0.07 -2.35
CA VAL A 652 -3.94 1.30 -2.39
C VAL A 652 -3.33 1.60 -1.02
N PRO A 653 -2.02 1.41 -0.81
CA PRO A 653 -1.34 1.93 0.37
C PRO A 653 -1.29 3.46 0.36
N VAL A 654 -1.78 4.07 1.44
CA VAL A 654 -1.69 5.51 1.71
C VAL A 654 -0.78 5.74 2.93
N ARG A 655 0.17 6.67 2.80
CA ARG A 655 1.13 7.03 3.86
C ARG A 655 1.16 8.54 4.05
N ASN A 656 1.55 8.97 5.25
CA ASN A 656 1.79 10.37 5.59
C ASN A 656 0.65 11.32 5.18
N LEU A 657 -0.62 10.90 5.33
CA LEU A 657 -1.74 11.80 5.07
C LEU A 657 -1.82 12.84 6.19
N VAL A 658 -1.58 14.11 5.84
CA VAL A 658 -1.48 15.25 6.77
C VAL A 658 -2.22 16.46 6.26
N ILE A 659 -2.71 17.29 7.20
CA ILE A 659 -3.34 18.58 6.92
C ILE A 659 -2.41 19.67 7.45
N ARG A 660 -2.19 20.72 6.66
CA ARG A 660 -1.38 21.89 7.02
C ARG A 660 -2.02 23.17 6.51
N HIS A 661 -1.60 24.29 7.10
CA HIS A 661 -1.98 25.63 6.66
C HIS A 661 -0.81 26.45 6.14
N GLN A 662 0.33 25.78 5.96
CA GLN A 662 1.54 26.24 5.28
C GLN A 662 2.11 25.08 4.45
N PRO A 663 2.83 25.36 3.35
CA PRO A 663 3.47 24.31 2.55
C PRO A 663 4.51 23.53 3.34
N ILE A 664 4.63 22.22 3.08
CA ILE A 664 5.75 21.39 3.58
C ILE A 664 6.84 21.39 2.49
N PRO A 665 8.01 22.03 2.69
CA PRO A 665 9.02 22.15 1.63
C PRO A 665 9.47 20.81 1.05
N GLU A 666 9.62 19.78 1.88
CA GLU A 666 10.04 18.43 1.48
C GLU A 666 9.02 17.71 0.58
N TYR A 667 7.73 18.06 0.69
CA TYR A 667 6.63 17.43 -0.06
C TYR A 667 6.10 18.32 -1.18
N HIS A 668 6.54 19.57 -1.24
CA HIS A 668 6.05 20.51 -2.23
C HIS A 668 6.84 20.33 -3.53
N PRO A 669 6.18 20.21 -4.69
CA PRO A 669 6.90 19.98 -5.93
C PRO A 669 7.81 21.16 -6.24
N SER A 670 9.10 20.88 -6.50
CA SER A 670 10.00 21.83 -7.14
C SER A 670 9.66 21.88 -8.63
N PHE A 671 8.92 22.90 -9.06
CA PHE A 671 8.63 23.12 -10.47
C PHE A 671 9.86 23.69 -11.19
N ASP A 672 10.26 23.07 -12.31
CA ASP A 672 11.15 23.73 -13.26
C ASP A 672 10.40 24.88 -13.93
N LYS A 673 10.72 26.12 -13.53
CA LYS A 673 10.12 27.35 -14.07
C LYS A 673 10.39 27.55 -15.57
N THR A 674 11.30 26.79 -16.15
CA THR A 674 11.64 26.86 -17.59
C THR A 674 10.84 25.88 -18.45
N PHE A 675 10.11 24.95 -17.83
CA PHE A 675 9.26 24.00 -18.55
C PHE A 675 8.04 24.68 -19.14
N LYS A 676 7.88 24.61 -20.47
CA LYS A 676 6.68 25.05 -21.18
C LYS A 676 5.77 23.85 -21.40
N SER A 677 4.59 23.84 -20.77
CA SER A 677 3.60 22.79 -21.01
C SER A 677 3.04 22.89 -22.43
N ASP A 678 3.00 21.79 -23.17
CA ASP A 678 2.20 21.67 -24.40
C ASP A 678 0.71 21.61 -24.03
N ASN A 679 0.11 22.77 -23.73
CA ASN A 679 -1.34 22.90 -23.67
C ASN A 679 -1.88 23.01 -25.10
N THR A 680 -1.98 21.88 -25.81
CA THR A 680 -2.91 21.81 -26.94
C THR A 680 -4.31 21.66 -26.38
N ALA A 681 -4.98 22.79 -26.22
CA ALA A 681 -6.43 22.86 -26.15
C ALA A 681 -7.02 21.98 -27.27
N VAL A 682 -7.92 21.07 -26.91
CA VAL A 682 -8.72 20.30 -27.86
C VAL A 682 -9.48 21.32 -28.74
N PRO A 683 -9.26 21.38 -30.06
CA PRO A 683 -10.03 22.27 -30.92
C PRO A 683 -11.47 21.75 -30.99
N SER A 684 -12.38 22.57 -30.50
CA SER A 684 -13.82 22.43 -30.69
C SER A 684 -14.19 22.64 -32.16
N THR A 685 -14.06 21.60 -33.00
CA THR A 685 -14.79 21.47 -34.29
C THR A 685 -14.56 20.08 -34.88
N LEU A 686 -15.50 19.17 -34.66
CA LEU A 686 -15.70 17.98 -35.49
C LEU A 686 -17.11 18.05 -36.05
N GLU A 687 -17.28 18.82 -37.12
CA GLU A 687 -18.39 18.66 -38.03
C GLU A 687 -17.83 18.44 -39.44
N ASN A 688 -18.31 17.35 -40.05
CA ASN A 688 -18.35 17.07 -41.48
C ASN A 688 -17.04 16.72 -42.20
N ILE A 689 -16.78 15.42 -42.42
CA ILE A 689 -16.32 14.91 -43.74
C ILE A 689 -16.98 13.54 -44.03
N PRO A 690 -17.46 13.28 -45.27
CA PRO A 690 -18.33 12.16 -45.62
C PRO A 690 -17.57 10.88 -46.02
N VAL A 691 -18.28 9.76 -45.87
CA VAL A 691 -17.90 8.41 -46.31
C VAL A 691 -17.92 8.30 -47.84
N VAL A 692 -16.84 7.81 -48.45
CA VAL A 692 -16.86 7.22 -49.80
C VAL A 692 -16.05 5.91 -49.80
N ALA A 693 -16.71 4.83 -50.20
CA ALA A 693 -16.15 3.51 -50.46
C ALA A 693 -15.87 3.34 -51.97
N SER A 694 -14.79 2.63 -52.34
CA SER A 694 -14.82 1.74 -53.52
C SER A 694 -13.57 0.87 -53.67
N HIS A 695 -13.84 -0.40 -54.01
CA HIS A 695 -12.99 -1.52 -54.40
C HIS A 695 -12.01 -1.27 -55.57
N SER A 696 -10.92 -2.04 -55.66
CA SER A 696 -10.74 -3.17 -56.62
C SER A 696 -9.27 -3.64 -56.81
N ASN A 697 -9.14 -4.83 -57.42
CA ASN A 697 -8.10 -5.87 -57.37
C ASN A 697 -6.75 -5.65 -58.12
N PRO A 698 -5.74 -6.54 -57.93
CA PRO A 698 -4.35 -6.38 -58.40
C PRO A 698 -3.98 -7.24 -59.64
N PRO A 699 -2.82 -6.97 -60.29
CA PRO A 699 -2.08 -8.00 -61.06
C PRO A 699 -0.57 -8.03 -60.72
N LYS A 700 0.00 -9.18 -60.33
CA LYS A 700 0.68 -10.25 -61.11
C LYS A 700 2.21 -10.10 -61.28
N GLU A 701 2.90 -11.18 -60.90
CA GLU A 701 4.34 -11.45 -60.91
C GLU A 701 5.00 -11.46 -62.30
N GLN A 702 6.27 -11.06 -62.37
CA GLN A 702 7.28 -11.66 -63.27
C GLN A 702 8.65 -11.72 -62.58
N SER A 703 9.25 -12.91 -62.55
CA SER A 703 10.58 -13.23 -62.04
C SER A 703 11.71 -13.01 -63.07
N PRO A 704 12.96 -12.74 -62.65
CA PRO A 704 14.06 -12.32 -63.55
C PRO A 704 14.92 -13.49 -64.07
N PRO A 705 15.62 -13.34 -65.21
CA PRO A 705 16.62 -14.29 -65.67
C PRO A 705 18.01 -14.04 -65.05
N LYS A 706 18.71 -15.16 -64.85
CA LYS A 706 20.07 -15.32 -64.33
C LYS A 706 21.13 -14.86 -65.34
N SER A 707 22.18 -14.17 -64.87
CA SER A 707 23.62 -14.50 -65.08
C SER A 707 24.54 -13.27 -65.14
N ILE A 708 25.07 -12.85 -63.99
CA ILE A 708 26.39 -12.16 -63.91
C ILE A 708 27.02 -12.61 -62.59
N TRP A 709 27.60 -13.81 -62.56
CA TRP A 709 28.12 -14.45 -61.33
C TRP A 709 29.63 -14.73 -61.35
N ASN A 710 30.45 -14.13 -62.23
CA ASN A 710 31.85 -14.56 -62.35
C ASN A 710 32.91 -13.47 -62.56
N GLN A 711 32.70 -12.19 -62.21
CA GLN A 711 33.70 -11.14 -62.52
C GLN A 711 34.09 -10.14 -61.43
N VAL A 712 33.91 -10.44 -60.14
CA VAL A 712 34.59 -9.67 -59.08
C VAL A 712 35.15 -10.64 -58.04
N LYS A 713 36.28 -11.28 -58.38
CA LYS A 713 36.99 -12.24 -57.51
C LYS A 713 38.35 -11.73 -57.00
N HIS A 714 38.65 -10.44 -57.17
CA HIS A 714 39.87 -9.84 -56.68
C HIS A 714 39.61 -8.38 -56.35
N ILE A 715 39.16 -8.10 -55.13
CA ILE A 715 39.38 -6.89 -54.32
C ILE A 715 38.77 -7.27 -52.95
N PHE A 716 39.46 -7.00 -51.84
CA PHE A 716 39.14 -7.35 -50.44
C PHE A 716 39.69 -8.68 -49.90
N SER A 717 40.99 -8.91 -50.09
CA SER A 717 41.82 -9.50 -49.03
C SER A 717 42.21 -8.38 -48.04
N SER A 718 41.43 -8.22 -46.98
CA SER A 718 41.87 -7.54 -45.76
C SER A 718 41.46 -8.40 -44.57
N GLU A 719 42.46 -9.01 -43.96
CA GLU A 719 42.39 -9.92 -42.82
C GLU A 719 41.73 -9.27 -41.60
N THR A 720 40.41 -9.39 -41.42
CA THR A 720 39.77 -9.06 -40.12
C THR A 720 38.48 -9.84 -39.78
N SER A 721 37.93 -10.68 -40.66
CA SER A 721 36.80 -11.55 -40.29
C SER A 721 37.18 -13.03 -40.40
N ILE A 722 37.20 -13.72 -39.25
CA ILE A 722 37.34 -15.19 -39.15
C ILE A 722 36.08 -15.91 -39.69
N ARG A 723 34.99 -15.16 -39.95
CA ARG A 723 33.66 -15.69 -40.30
C ARG A 723 33.46 -15.72 -41.80
N LYS A 724 32.67 -16.70 -42.26
CA LYS A 724 32.29 -16.82 -43.68
C LYS A 724 31.19 -15.80 -44.01
N PRO A 725 31.22 -15.09 -45.15
CA PRO A 725 30.12 -14.22 -45.53
C PRO A 725 28.79 -14.96 -45.61
N CYS A 726 27.73 -14.36 -45.06
CA CYS A 726 26.37 -14.91 -45.15
C CYS A 726 25.88 -14.90 -46.59
N SER A 727 25.27 -16.01 -47.06
CA SER A 727 24.68 -16.09 -48.41
C SER A 727 23.57 -15.08 -48.65
N ASP A 728 22.88 -14.64 -47.59
CA ASP A 728 21.80 -13.67 -47.66
C ASP A 728 22.27 -12.20 -47.43
N SER A 729 23.53 -11.99 -47.06
CA SER A 729 24.18 -10.68 -46.89
C SER A 729 23.31 -9.67 -46.13
N VAL A 730 23.17 -8.43 -46.63
CA VAL A 730 22.33 -7.36 -46.04
C VAL A 730 20.83 -7.71 -45.97
N SER A 731 20.39 -8.76 -46.67
CA SER A 731 19.00 -9.24 -46.62
C SER A 731 18.78 -10.32 -45.55
N CYS A 732 19.80 -10.69 -44.78
CA CYS A 732 19.69 -11.73 -43.77
C CYS A 732 18.83 -11.28 -42.56
N LEU A 733 17.67 -11.92 -42.39
CA LEU A 733 16.78 -11.70 -41.24
C LEU A 733 17.42 -12.01 -39.88
N LEU A 734 18.46 -12.85 -39.87
CA LEU A 734 19.12 -13.32 -38.65
C LEU A 734 20.27 -12.42 -38.20
N GLN A 735 20.66 -11.44 -39.03
CA GLN A 735 21.81 -10.55 -38.80
C GLN A 735 21.76 -9.85 -37.43
N TYR A 736 20.57 -9.56 -36.89
CA TYR A 736 20.40 -8.83 -35.64
C TYR A 736 19.63 -9.62 -34.56
N SER A 737 19.32 -10.90 -34.78
CA SER A 737 18.39 -11.64 -33.91
C SER A 737 18.91 -12.96 -33.34
N VAL A 738 19.94 -13.60 -33.93
CA VAL A 738 20.39 -14.93 -33.47
C VAL A 738 21.91 -15.00 -33.30
N LYS A 739 22.35 -15.26 -32.07
CA LYS A 739 23.78 -15.31 -31.70
C LYS A 739 24.54 -16.42 -32.43
N GLU A 740 23.95 -17.62 -32.55
CA GLU A 740 24.56 -18.79 -33.21
C GLU A 740 24.83 -18.56 -34.71
N HIS A 741 23.93 -17.88 -35.42
CA HIS A 741 24.11 -17.53 -36.83
C HIS A 741 25.27 -16.55 -37.02
N ASN A 742 25.31 -15.51 -36.19
CA ASN A 742 26.32 -14.46 -36.23
C ASN A 742 27.70 -14.93 -35.71
N GLU A 743 27.79 -16.07 -35.05
CA GLU A 743 29.06 -16.71 -34.71
C GLU A 743 29.73 -17.34 -35.94
N LYS A 744 28.92 -17.84 -36.89
CA LYS A 744 29.38 -18.56 -38.09
C LYS A 744 29.50 -17.67 -39.32
N TYR A 745 28.62 -16.67 -39.46
CA TYR A 745 28.52 -15.84 -40.66
C TYR A 745 28.76 -14.35 -40.40
N SER A 746 29.42 -13.68 -41.35
CA SER A 746 29.55 -12.21 -41.39
C SER A 746 28.53 -11.57 -42.33
N HIS A 747 28.18 -10.31 -42.07
CA HIS A 747 27.24 -9.52 -42.88
C HIS A 747 27.76 -8.10 -43.08
N PRO A 748 27.44 -7.39 -44.17
CA PRO A 748 27.82 -5.99 -44.30
C PRO A 748 27.16 -5.11 -43.23
N CYS A 749 27.92 -4.18 -42.66
CA CYS A 749 27.39 -3.20 -41.72
C CYS A 749 26.51 -2.20 -42.48
N ARG A 750 25.27 -1.96 -42.01
CA ARG A 750 24.38 -0.96 -42.64
C ARG A 750 24.94 0.46 -42.66
N PHE A 751 25.88 0.77 -41.77
CA PHE A 751 26.52 2.08 -41.64
C PHE A 751 27.92 2.13 -42.24
N SER A 752 28.42 1.03 -42.84
CA SER A 752 29.75 0.97 -43.47
C SER A 752 30.84 1.70 -42.66
N GLU A 753 31.55 2.66 -43.27
CA GLU A 753 32.66 3.39 -42.64
C GLU A 753 32.23 4.41 -41.56
N ILE A 754 30.94 4.75 -41.47
CA ILE A 754 30.43 5.71 -40.48
C ILE A 754 29.87 5.03 -39.21
N CYS A 755 30.04 3.72 -39.07
CA CYS A 755 29.61 3.00 -37.87
C CYS A 755 30.46 3.38 -36.65
N ARG A 756 29.81 3.85 -35.58
CA ARG A 756 30.49 4.23 -34.33
C ARG A 756 30.70 3.07 -33.34
N ASN A 757 30.04 1.92 -33.59
CA ASN A 757 30.02 0.75 -32.71
C ASN A 757 30.78 -0.44 -33.33
N MET A 758 31.87 -0.18 -34.07
CA MET A 758 32.69 -1.24 -34.70
C MET A 758 33.15 -2.34 -33.71
N PRO A 759 33.57 -2.03 -32.46
CA PRO A 759 34.02 -3.04 -31.51
C PRO A 759 32.90 -4.00 -31.04
N ASP A 760 31.65 -3.53 -31.01
CA ASP A 760 30.51 -4.26 -30.43
C ASP A 760 29.85 -5.23 -31.43
N HIS A 761 30.27 -5.18 -32.71
CA HIS A 761 29.65 -5.94 -33.79
C HIS A 761 30.68 -6.67 -34.66
N PRO A 762 31.48 -7.60 -34.10
CA PRO A 762 32.53 -8.31 -34.84
C PRO A 762 32.00 -9.27 -35.93
N HIS A 763 30.69 -9.43 -36.07
CA HIS A 763 30.05 -10.19 -37.15
C HIS A 763 29.65 -9.29 -38.33
N LEU A 764 29.91 -7.98 -38.23
CA LEU A 764 29.63 -7.02 -39.29
C LEU A 764 30.92 -6.60 -40.00
N GLU A 765 30.85 -6.57 -41.32
CA GLU A 765 31.92 -6.08 -42.18
C GLU A 765 31.71 -4.58 -42.42
N HIS A 766 32.62 -3.77 -41.89
CA HIS A 766 32.60 -2.30 -41.98
C HIS A 766 33.35 -1.81 -43.22
N ILE A 767 33.04 -2.40 -44.37
CA ILE A 767 33.68 -2.06 -45.65
C ILE A 767 33.00 -0.83 -46.23
N GLN A 768 33.81 0.09 -46.77
CA GLN A 768 33.32 1.28 -47.45
C GLN A 768 32.43 0.88 -48.65
N HIS A 769 31.18 1.32 -48.63
CA HIS A 769 30.26 1.07 -49.73
C HIS A 769 30.61 1.98 -50.91
N SER A 770 31.20 1.40 -51.95
CA SER A 770 31.83 2.12 -53.07
C SER A 770 30.82 2.54 -54.14
N VAL A 771 29.76 3.23 -53.73
CA VAL A 771 28.71 3.72 -54.62
C VAL A 771 28.60 5.25 -54.56
N PRO A 772 28.23 5.92 -55.67
CA PRO A 772 28.19 7.38 -55.73
C PRO A 772 27.15 7.96 -54.76
N LYS A 773 27.34 9.21 -54.34
CA LYS A 773 26.29 9.93 -53.60
C LYS A 773 25.11 10.22 -54.53
N CYS A 774 23.90 10.04 -54.02
CA CYS A 774 22.69 10.38 -54.77
C CYS A 774 22.68 11.88 -55.11
N LYS A 775 22.42 12.23 -56.38
CA LYS A 775 22.33 13.62 -56.86
C LYS A 775 21.34 14.47 -56.05
N TYR A 776 20.27 13.85 -55.55
CA TYR A 776 19.21 14.52 -54.80
C TYR A 776 19.37 14.41 -53.27
N ASN A 777 20.30 13.59 -52.77
CA ASN A 777 20.66 13.47 -51.34
C ASN A 777 19.43 13.55 -50.38
N THR A 778 19.35 14.59 -49.54
CA THR A 778 18.26 14.76 -48.55
C THR A 778 16.85 14.87 -49.17
N THR A 779 16.74 15.29 -50.43
CA THR A 779 15.46 15.47 -51.15
C THR A 779 15.12 14.32 -52.11
N CYS A 780 15.89 13.23 -52.11
CA CYS A 780 15.63 12.08 -52.97
C CYS A 780 14.29 11.39 -52.63
N ASN A 781 13.41 11.19 -53.61
CA ASN A 781 12.14 10.49 -53.42
C ASN A 781 12.26 8.95 -53.35
N LYS A 782 13.47 8.41 -53.62
CA LYS A 782 13.79 6.98 -53.56
C LYS A 782 14.56 6.58 -52.29
N ARG A 783 14.49 7.40 -51.23
CA ARG A 783 15.22 7.16 -49.96
C ARG A 783 14.82 5.88 -49.22
N GLY A 784 13.61 5.38 -49.46
CA GLY A 784 13.12 4.11 -48.93
C GLY A 784 13.14 2.95 -49.94
N ASP A 785 13.75 3.11 -51.11
CA ASP A 785 13.92 2.04 -52.10
C ASP A 785 15.22 1.26 -51.79
N PRO A 786 15.15 -0.03 -51.42
CA PRO A 786 16.32 -0.82 -51.08
C PRO A 786 17.35 -0.94 -52.22
N ILE A 787 16.90 -0.99 -53.48
CA ILE A 787 17.79 -1.10 -54.64
C ILE A 787 18.49 0.24 -54.86
N HIS A 788 17.77 1.35 -54.75
CA HIS A 788 18.36 2.67 -54.84
C HIS A 788 19.40 2.91 -53.73
N ARG A 789 19.12 2.47 -52.50
CA ARG A 789 20.04 2.58 -51.37
C ARG A 789 21.31 1.75 -51.55
N ALA A 790 21.23 0.62 -52.24
CA ALA A 790 22.41 -0.16 -52.63
C ALA A 790 23.23 0.45 -53.78
N GLN A 791 22.66 1.36 -54.58
CA GLN A 791 23.36 1.99 -55.71
C GLN A 791 23.80 3.42 -55.41
N TYR A 792 23.24 4.06 -54.38
CA TYR A 792 23.51 5.45 -54.06
C TYR A 792 23.48 5.74 -52.57
N ARG A 793 24.49 6.50 -52.10
CA ARG A 793 24.58 6.92 -50.69
C ARG A 793 23.86 8.24 -50.44
N HIS A 794 23.32 8.37 -49.24
CA HIS A 794 22.67 9.58 -48.74
C HIS A 794 23.39 10.01 -47.46
N SER A 795 23.61 11.31 -47.28
CA SER A 795 24.51 11.82 -46.24
C SER A 795 23.94 11.66 -44.82
N ASP A 796 22.64 11.46 -44.70
CA ASP A 796 21.88 11.43 -43.45
C ASP A 796 21.20 10.07 -43.19
N LEU A 797 21.51 9.05 -43.99
CA LEU A 797 20.94 7.71 -43.85
C LEU A 797 22.04 6.64 -43.88
N PRO A 798 21.78 5.45 -43.32
CA PRO A 798 22.66 4.29 -43.52
C PRO A 798 22.80 3.95 -45.01
N ASP A 799 23.84 3.21 -45.38
CA ASP A 799 24.04 2.78 -46.76
C ASP A 799 23.05 1.67 -47.16
N TYR A 800 22.68 0.79 -46.23
CA TYR A 800 21.74 -0.31 -46.48
C TYR A 800 20.50 -0.25 -45.58
N LEU A 801 19.38 -0.80 -46.06
CA LEU A 801 18.16 -1.01 -45.28
C LEU A 801 18.22 -2.35 -44.55
N VAL A 802 17.68 -2.41 -43.33
CA VAL A 802 17.63 -3.65 -42.54
C VAL A 802 16.38 -4.44 -42.92
N PRO A 803 16.44 -5.77 -43.09
CA PRO A 803 15.25 -6.55 -43.38
C PRO A 803 14.25 -6.46 -42.22
N CYS A 804 13.01 -6.06 -42.54
CA CYS A 804 11.91 -6.03 -41.59
C CYS A 804 11.57 -7.45 -41.14
N ARG A 805 11.42 -7.70 -39.83
CA ARG A 805 11.08 -9.05 -39.31
C ARG A 805 9.80 -9.63 -39.92
N ASN A 806 8.83 -8.77 -40.26
CA ASN A 806 7.55 -9.16 -40.83
C ASN A 806 7.55 -9.16 -42.37
N GLN A 807 8.65 -8.77 -43.03
CA GLN A 807 8.83 -8.79 -44.48
C GLN A 807 7.60 -8.26 -45.23
N GLN A 808 7.09 -9.00 -46.23
CA GLN A 808 5.91 -8.65 -47.03
C GLN A 808 4.61 -8.50 -46.21
N SER A 809 4.55 -9.11 -45.02
CA SER A 809 3.42 -9.06 -44.08
C SER A 809 3.48 -7.86 -43.12
N CYS A 810 4.45 -6.96 -43.26
CA CYS A 810 4.51 -5.76 -42.43
C CYS A 810 3.35 -4.79 -42.75
N VAL A 811 2.56 -4.45 -41.72
CA VAL A 811 1.46 -3.47 -41.82
C VAL A 811 1.97 -2.06 -42.11
N TYR A 812 3.19 -1.74 -41.69
CA TYR A 812 3.85 -0.44 -41.88
C TYR A 812 4.66 -0.35 -43.18
N LYS A 813 4.56 -1.34 -44.08
CA LYS A 813 5.36 -1.38 -45.32
C LYS A 813 5.10 -0.21 -46.26
N ASN A 814 4.05 0.58 -46.05
CA ASN A 814 3.73 1.77 -46.84
C ASN A 814 4.10 3.09 -46.15
N GLU A 815 4.49 3.07 -44.88
CA GLU A 815 4.86 4.27 -44.13
C GLU A 815 6.27 4.75 -44.51
N THR A 816 6.40 6.05 -44.78
CA THR A 816 7.65 6.66 -45.23
C THR A 816 8.79 6.43 -44.23
N ASP A 817 8.54 6.67 -42.94
CA ASP A 817 9.55 6.53 -41.88
C ASP A 817 10.01 5.08 -41.67
N HIS A 818 9.13 4.13 -41.98
CA HIS A 818 9.42 2.71 -41.92
C HIS A 818 10.24 2.26 -43.15
N LYS A 819 9.85 2.70 -44.35
CA LYS A 819 10.56 2.40 -45.62
C LYS A 819 11.99 2.92 -45.66
N ILE A 820 12.28 4.06 -45.04
CA ILE A 820 13.66 4.60 -45.02
C ILE A 820 14.61 3.81 -44.10
N LYS A 821 14.07 2.94 -43.23
CA LYS A 821 14.84 2.13 -42.25
C LYS A 821 14.87 0.64 -42.61
N TYR A 822 13.79 0.12 -43.20
CA TYR A 822 13.62 -1.31 -43.41
C TYR A 822 13.27 -1.70 -44.85
N SER A 823 13.77 -2.86 -45.29
CA SER A 823 13.33 -3.55 -46.51
C SER A 823 12.30 -4.63 -46.17
N HIS A 824 11.38 -4.92 -47.07
CA HIS A 824 10.25 -5.85 -46.91
C HIS A 824 10.37 -7.08 -47.80
N GLY A 825 11.60 -7.49 -48.13
CA GLY A 825 11.90 -8.72 -48.89
C GLY A 825 12.34 -8.46 -50.32
N GLU A 826 12.63 -7.20 -50.67
CA GLU A 826 13.32 -6.86 -51.90
C GLU A 826 14.74 -7.45 -51.88
N ARG A 827 15.09 -8.25 -52.90
CA ARG A 827 16.45 -8.75 -53.05
C ARG A 827 17.35 -7.65 -53.56
N VAL A 828 18.20 -7.15 -52.67
CA VAL A 828 19.19 -6.12 -52.98
C VAL A 828 20.43 -6.78 -53.59
N PRO A 829 21.00 -6.24 -54.69
CA PRO A 829 22.28 -6.71 -55.22
C PRO A 829 23.35 -6.64 -54.14
N LEU A 830 24.21 -7.66 -54.06
CA LEU A 830 25.36 -7.64 -53.15
C LEU A 830 26.27 -6.45 -53.53
N PRO A 831 26.85 -5.74 -52.54
CA PRO A 831 27.95 -4.83 -52.80
C PRO A 831 29.19 -5.55 -53.36
#